data_AF-A0A1N7PKY0-F1
#
_entry.id   AF-A0A1N7PKY0-F1
#
_cell.length_a   1.000
_cell.length_b   1.000
_cell.length_c   1.000
_cell.angle_alpha   90.00
_cell.angle_beta   90.00
_cell.angle_gamma   90.00
#
_symmetry.space_group_name_H-M   'P 1'
#
loop_
_entity.id
_entity.type
_entity.pdbx_description
1 polymer ?
#
loop_
_entity_poly.entity_id
_entity_poly.type
_entity_poly.pdbx_seq_one_letter_code
_entity_poly.pdbx_strand_id
1 'polypeptide(L)'
;MTVDLRQSDRLGRLKTALGDDVLVLLRFEGTDYLNDLFEYRVEALSTDADINFDDLIGTHATVEIENGDEDRPFDGIVTRARWIGPGEGGHRYEMVLRPRVWLASLRRNQRIFHNMTVVDILGELLGDYGGLDVMVMRNYPELEYTVQYRESDLAFARRQMERFGISFHFLHEVGNHRMVLTDDPSAHETIGTRAYVGFDAHHQSDEEHFWSWETERNLTTGAIKLTDYEFKKPNQAMEVVQQGDAQYAEGSIESFDYPGDYLSQGDGRAMVRLGLDRARGGDARVRASGDVVTLAGGLRVTLGSEQGSNGKVPGQGDSYICLSAHHRFVGEGYATCGADADEVAFRGAYVLIPEKSPLAPPLRSPIPSVQGPQTAKVVGEGEIDCDEHGRILVQFHWDLDGAYSMRCRVSQNWAGAGWGGMIIPRIGMEVVVEFLEGDPDKPLVTGCVYNGSNTPPYDLPGKKTVSTWKSNTHKGSGYNEFRFEDEAGSEEVFMHAQKDHNTVIENDETHQIGHDRAKTVGNDQSEQIGHDKSSTVGNDKTITVANNHTESIGHDMVLTVGNNTTTTVGASATTTIGAASSLTIGADSATTIGAGSTYVVSNDAIESIGSSHSVSIGKSASETVGKSKTVVVGDELALIVGKSQLIMKKDGTITLTGKNITVTGSGNATITAKGKMVLKASSTVTVKGSKVLQN
;
A
#
# COMPACT_ATOMS: atom_id res chain seq x y z
N MET A 1 0.13 73.51 37.81
CA MET A 1 0.68 72.64 38.87
C MET A 1 1.20 71.41 38.16
N THR A 2 2.50 71.14 38.21
CA THR A 2 3.07 69.87 37.79
C THR A 2 2.67 68.83 38.82
N VAL A 3 1.84 67.89 38.40
CA VAL A 3 1.40 66.76 39.21
C VAL A 3 2.60 65.81 39.34
N ASP A 4 3.01 65.50 40.57
CA ASP A 4 4.05 64.49 40.83
C ASP A 4 3.40 63.09 40.72
N LEU A 5 3.68 62.40 39.61
CA LEU A 5 3.07 61.11 39.27
C LEU A 5 3.86 59.95 39.89
N ARG A 6 3.96 59.91 41.23
CA ARG A 6 4.58 58.77 41.93
C ARG A 6 3.55 57.68 42.23
N GLN A 7 3.97 56.42 42.09
CA GLN A 7 3.15 55.24 42.37
C GLN A 7 3.48 54.52 43.69
N SER A 8 4.56 54.89 44.38
CA SER A 8 5.06 54.15 45.56
C SER A 8 4.02 53.95 46.67
N ASP A 9 3.14 54.92 46.86
CA ASP A 9 2.16 54.97 47.96
C ASP A 9 0.73 54.64 47.47
N ARG A 10 0.59 54.03 46.29
CA ARG A 10 -0.71 53.69 45.69
C ARG A 10 -1.02 52.20 45.82
N LEU A 11 -2.30 51.89 46.07
CA LEU A 11 -2.85 50.52 46.11
C LEU A 11 -2.66 49.73 44.81
N GLY A 12 -2.47 50.42 43.68
CA GLY A 12 -2.23 49.79 42.38
C GLY A 12 -1.05 50.46 41.69
N ARG A 13 -0.10 49.65 41.22
CA ARG A 13 1.15 50.10 40.61
C ARG A 13 1.34 49.43 39.24
N LEU A 14 1.86 50.19 38.28
CA LEU A 14 2.20 49.69 36.95
C LEU A 14 3.72 49.76 36.75
N LYS A 15 4.33 48.60 36.45
CA LYS A 15 5.73 48.47 36.05
C LYS A 15 5.81 48.17 34.54
N THR A 16 6.68 48.87 33.83
CA THR A 16 6.90 48.69 32.38
C THR A 16 8.38 48.80 32.02
N ALA A 17 8.75 48.42 30.79
CA ALA A 17 10.11 48.57 30.28
C ALA A 17 10.59 50.04 30.15
N LEU A 18 9.68 51.02 30.18
CA LEU A 18 10.01 52.45 30.07
C LEU A 18 10.62 53.02 31.36
N GLY A 19 10.58 52.25 32.46
CA GLY A 19 11.03 52.66 33.78
C GLY A 19 9.88 53.07 34.70
N ASP A 20 10.22 53.30 35.97
CA ASP A 20 9.25 53.64 37.01
C ASP A 20 8.64 55.03 36.77
N ASP A 21 7.38 55.20 37.17
CA ASP A 21 6.63 56.46 37.14
C ASP A 21 6.45 57.13 35.75
N VAL A 22 6.89 56.50 34.65
CA VAL A 22 6.62 56.98 33.28
C VAL A 22 5.15 56.78 32.89
N LEU A 23 4.60 55.62 33.25
CA LEU A 23 3.19 55.27 33.07
C LEU A 23 2.60 54.90 34.42
N VAL A 24 1.58 55.65 34.83
CA VAL A 24 0.95 55.53 36.14
C VAL A 24 -0.44 54.93 36.04
N LEU A 25 -0.69 53.86 36.78
CA LEU A 25 -1.96 53.12 36.74
C LEU A 25 -3.16 54.02 37.10
N LEU A 26 -4.19 53.99 36.25
CA LEU A 26 -5.50 54.61 36.50
C LEU A 26 -6.58 53.54 36.70
N ARG A 27 -6.66 52.60 35.76
CA ARG A 27 -7.66 51.54 35.75
C ARG A 27 -7.03 50.25 35.26
N PHE A 28 -7.39 49.15 35.88
CA PHE A 28 -7.07 47.81 35.43
C PHE A 28 -8.37 47.02 35.32
N GLU A 29 -8.56 46.36 34.18
CA GLU A 29 -9.69 45.47 33.97
C GLU A 29 -9.25 44.28 33.15
N GLY A 30 -9.55 43.07 33.58
CA GLY A 30 -9.17 41.90 32.82
C GLY A 30 -9.68 40.61 33.40
N THR A 31 -9.49 39.53 32.67
CA THR A 31 -10.04 38.23 33.07
C THR A 31 -9.00 37.14 32.93
N ASP A 32 -8.82 36.39 34.00
CA ASP A 32 -8.11 35.12 34.01
C ASP A 32 -9.07 33.97 33.71
N TYR A 33 -8.56 32.95 33.04
CA TYR A 33 -9.34 31.78 32.66
C TYR A 33 -8.56 30.50 32.95
N LEU A 34 -9.30 29.47 33.33
CA LEU A 34 -8.89 28.08 33.15
C LEU A 34 -9.21 27.70 31.70
N ASN A 35 -8.20 27.21 30.97
CA ASN A 35 -8.28 26.79 29.56
C ASN A 35 -8.53 27.92 28.55
N ASP A 36 -8.21 29.17 28.90
CA ASP A 36 -8.16 30.29 27.96
C ASP A 36 -6.98 31.22 28.27
N LEU A 37 -6.66 32.14 27.36
CA LEU A 37 -5.63 33.15 27.63
C LEU A 37 -6.22 34.29 28.45
N PHE A 38 -5.46 34.82 29.41
CA PHE A 38 -5.84 36.06 30.05
C PHE A 38 -5.71 37.25 29.10
N GLU A 39 -6.54 38.27 29.32
CA GLU A 39 -6.43 39.56 28.66
C GLU A 39 -6.64 40.65 29.72
N TYR A 40 -5.66 41.52 29.87
CA TYR A 40 -5.73 42.67 30.77
C TYR A 40 -5.70 43.97 30.00
N ARG A 41 -6.62 44.87 30.31
CA ARG A 41 -6.71 46.23 29.82
C ARG A 41 -6.24 47.15 30.91
N VAL A 42 -5.19 47.90 30.61
CA VAL A 42 -4.52 48.80 31.54
C VAL A 42 -4.65 50.21 31.00
N GLU A 43 -5.33 51.08 31.74
CA GLU A 43 -5.30 52.52 31.49
C GLU A 43 -4.26 53.16 32.41
N ALA A 44 -3.40 53.97 31.81
CA ALA A 44 -2.32 54.65 32.50
C ALA A 44 -2.23 56.12 32.10
N LEU A 45 -1.63 56.92 32.98
CA LEU A 45 -1.38 58.35 32.80
C LEU A 45 0.13 58.59 32.68
N SER A 46 0.54 59.45 31.76
CA SER A 46 1.92 59.93 31.67
C SER A 46 1.98 61.45 31.62
N THR A 47 3.12 62.02 32.02
CA THR A 47 3.43 63.43 31.72
C THR A 47 3.90 63.62 30.28
N ASP A 48 4.36 62.56 29.61
CA ASP A 48 4.82 62.60 28.23
C ASP A 48 3.65 62.37 27.25
N ALA A 49 3.57 63.22 26.24
CA ALA A 49 2.55 63.16 25.20
C ALA A 49 2.91 62.20 24.05
N ASP A 50 4.18 61.85 23.91
CA ASP A 50 4.74 61.16 22.74
C ASP A 50 5.59 59.95 23.16
N ILE A 51 5.02 59.06 23.98
CA ILE A 51 5.68 57.80 24.35
C ILE A 51 5.95 56.98 23.09
N ASN A 52 7.20 56.57 22.89
CA ASN A 52 7.58 55.66 21.83
C ASN A 52 7.02 54.25 22.08
N PHE A 53 6.04 53.84 21.29
CA PHE A 53 5.42 52.51 21.44
C PHE A 53 6.34 51.35 21.08
N ASP A 54 7.38 51.56 20.27
CA ASP A 54 8.34 50.50 19.94
C ASP A 54 9.13 50.03 21.15
N ASP A 55 9.32 50.88 22.16
CA ASP A 55 10.00 50.54 23.42
C ASP A 55 9.09 49.75 24.39
N LEU A 56 7.80 49.63 24.07
CA LEU A 56 6.77 49.06 24.93
C LEU A 56 6.15 47.79 24.35
N ILE A 57 5.80 47.77 23.06
CA ILE A 57 5.17 46.61 22.40
C ILE A 57 6.08 45.38 22.49
N GLY A 58 5.50 44.24 22.89
CA GLY A 58 6.20 42.95 23.01
C GLY A 58 7.07 42.81 24.26
N THR A 59 7.18 43.86 25.08
CA THR A 59 7.85 43.82 26.39
C THR A 59 6.87 43.46 27.51
N HIS A 60 7.39 43.09 28.69
CA HIS A 60 6.57 42.83 29.87
C HIS A 60 6.05 44.13 30.49
N ALA A 61 4.80 44.09 30.94
CA ALA A 61 4.23 45.04 31.86
C ALA A 61 3.50 44.29 32.98
N THR A 62 3.68 44.74 34.21
CA THR A 62 3.09 44.12 35.40
C THR A 62 2.25 45.14 36.14
N VAL A 63 0.98 44.81 36.40
CA VAL A 63 0.13 45.53 37.35
C VAL A 63 0.24 44.84 38.69
N GLU A 64 0.64 45.54 39.75
CA GLU A 64 0.63 45.04 41.12
C GLU A 64 -0.52 45.70 41.88
N ILE A 65 -1.37 44.89 42.50
CA ILE A 65 -2.44 45.37 43.37
C ILE A 65 -2.10 44.93 44.80
N GLU A 66 -2.09 45.89 45.72
CA GLU A 66 -1.81 45.67 47.13
C GLU A 66 -2.93 44.85 47.78
N ASN A 67 -2.52 43.82 48.52
CA ASN A 67 -3.43 42.94 49.24
C ASN A 67 -2.84 42.57 50.60
N GLY A 68 -2.92 43.50 51.56
CA GLY A 68 -2.64 43.30 53.00
C GLY A 68 -1.31 42.61 53.35
N ASP A 69 -1.24 41.30 53.10
CA ASP A 69 -0.10 40.41 53.31
C ASP A 69 0.94 40.44 52.18
N GLU A 70 0.53 40.35 50.91
CA GLU A 70 1.43 40.32 49.73
C GLU A 70 0.79 40.95 48.49
N ASP A 71 1.55 41.75 47.75
CA ASP A 71 1.10 42.36 46.50
C ASP A 71 0.85 41.28 45.43
N ARG A 72 -0.30 41.35 44.75
CA ARG A 72 -0.64 40.43 43.66
C ARG A 72 -0.16 40.98 42.31
N PRO A 73 0.80 40.33 41.63
CA PRO A 73 1.19 40.71 40.28
C PRO A 73 0.25 40.15 39.21
N PHE A 74 -0.04 40.98 38.21
CA PHE A 74 -0.74 40.66 36.96
C PHE A 74 0.19 41.03 35.80
N ASP A 75 1.07 40.09 35.46
CA ASP A 75 2.06 40.26 34.38
C ASP A 75 1.55 39.78 33.02
N GLY A 76 1.93 40.50 31.96
CA GLY A 76 1.74 40.06 30.58
C GLY A 76 2.62 40.84 29.61
N ILE A 77 2.66 40.39 28.35
CA ILE A 77 3.33 41.15 27.28
C ILE A 77 2.38 42.19 26.68
N VAL A 78 2.88 43.38 26.38
CA VAL A 78 2.07 44.43 25.75
C VAL A 78 1.84 44.09 24.27
N THR A 79 0.60 43.76 23.92
CA THR A 79 0.21 43.38 22.54
C THR A 79 -0.45 44.50 21.76
N ARG A 80 -0.92 45.52 22.46
CA ARG A 80 -1.48 46.75 21.90
C ARG A 80 -1.20 47.89 22.86
N ALA A 81 -0.75 49.02 22.34
CA ALA A 81 -0.63 50.28 23.05
C ALA A 81 -1.37 51.36 22.24
N ARG A 82 -2.05 52.27 22.93
CA ARG A 82 -2.86 53.31 22.31
C ARG A 82 -2.80 54.59 23.13
N TRP A 83 -2.56 55.71 22.46
CA TRP A 83 -2.79 57.04 23.02
C TRP A 83 -4.28 57.38 22.94
N ILE A 84 -4.90 57.71 24.08
CA ILE A 84 -6.33 58.00 24.18
C ILE A 84 -6.60 59.50 24.06
N GLY A 85 -5.66 60.35 24.48
CA GLY A 85 -5.79 61.80 24.44
C GLY A 85 -5.29 62.48 25.72
N PRO A 86 -5.36 63.82 25.78
CA PRO A 86 -5.16 64.55 27.02
C PRO A 86 -6.27 64.21 28.03
N GLY A 87 -5.91 64.04 29.30
CA GLY A 87 -6.80 63.84 30.43
C GLY A 87 -6.48 64.79 31.58
N GLU A 88 -7.25 64.70 32.67
CA GLU A 88 -6.94 65.43 33.90
C GLU A 88 -5.65 64.87 34.52
N GLY A 89 -4.63 65.73 34.68
CA GLY A 89 -3.34 65.35 35.27
C GLY A 89 -2.27 64.81 34.30
N GLY A 90 -2.54 64.68 32.99
CA GLY A 90 -1.56 64.18 32.01
C GLY A 90 -2.16 63.64 30.71
N HIS A 91 -1.39 62.82 29.98
CA HIS A 91 -1.81 62.11 28.77
C HIS A 91 -2.23 60.68 29.09
N ARG A 92 -3.39 60.25 28.60
CA ARG A 92 -3.95 58.91 28.85
C ARG A 92 -3.49 57.91 27.80
N TYR A 93 -3.07 56.74 28.25
CA TYR A 93 -2.66 55.62 27.44
C TYR A 93 -3.46 54.37 27.83
N GLU A 94 -3.78 53.53 26.84
CA GLU A 94 -4.40 52.23 27.02
C GLU A 94 -3.44 51.16 26.51
N MET A 95 -3.25 50.10 27.28
CA MET A 95 -2.46 48.93 26.91
C MET A 95 -3.29 47.65 27.07
N VAL A 96 -3.03 46.68 26.19
CA VAL A 96 -3.59 45.33 26.31
C VAL A 96 -2.45 44.35 26.58
N LEU A 97 -2.47 43.74 27.76
CA LEU A 97 -1.53 42.71 28.18
C LEU A 97 -2.14 41.33 27.92
N ARG A 98 -1.34 40.44 27.35
CA ARG A 98 -1.71 39.05 27.09
C ARG A 98 -0.54 38.14 27.49
N PRO A 99 -0.75 36.84 27.70
CA PRO A 99 0.36 35.94 27.97
C PRO A 99 1.29 35.85 26.76
N ARG A 100 2.57 35.58 26.98
CA ARG A 100 3.59 35.43 25.94
C ARG A 100 3.25 34.31 24.97
N VAL A 101 2.59 33.24 25.43
CA VAL A 101 2.05 32.16 24.58
C VAL A 101 1.02 32.65 23.56
N TRP A 102 0.43 33.84 23.75
CA TRP A 102 -0.40 34.47 22.73
C TRP A 102 0.33 34.68 21.40
N LEU A 103 1.65 34.89 21.43
CA LEU A 103 2.48 35.02 20.20
C LEU A 103 2.39 33.77 19.32
N ALA A 104 2.14 32.59 19.90
CA ALA A 104 1.91 31.34 19.17
C ALA A 104 0.61 31.37 18.33
N SER A 105 -0.28 32.35 18.55
CA SER A 105 -1.44 32.59 17.69
C SER A 105 -1.09 33.31 16.38
N LEU A 106 0.04 34.02 16.34
CA LEU A 106 0.47 34.81 15.18
C LEU A 106 1.23 33.98 14.14
N ARG A 107 1.82 32.85 14.56
CA ARG A 107 2.50 31.90 13.67
C ARG A 107 1.53 30.81 13.22
N ARG A 108 1.45 30.57 11.90
CA ARG A 108 0.77 29.43 11.31
C ARG A 108 1.77 28.49 10.66
N ASN A 109 1.58 27.19 10.83
CA ASN A 109 2.56 26.21 10.39
C ASN A 109 1.93 24.92 9.85
N GLN A 110 2.77 24.08 9.24
CA GLN A 110 2.44 22.71 8.85
C GLN A 110 3.60 21.81 9.26
N ARG A 111 3.37 20.94 10.24
CA ARG A 111 4.42 20.11 10.86
C ARG A 111 3.93 18.72 11.20
N ILE A 112 4.86 17.78 11.15
CA ILE A 112 4.64 16.37 11.49
C ILE A 112 5.43 16.06 12.77
N PHE A 113 4.75 15.45 13.73
CA PHE A 113 5.34 14.93 14.97
C PHE A 113 5.26 13.40 14.96
N HIS A 114 6.35 12.75 15.33
CA HIS A 114 6.48 11.29 15.34
C HIS A 114 6.89 10.79 16.70
N ASN A 115 6.27 9.69 17.14
CA ASN A 115 6.72 8.91 18.28
C ASN A 115 6.92 9.79 19.53
N MET A 116 5.95 10.68 19.78
CA MET A 116 5.97 11.67 20.86
C MET A 116 4.66 11.60 21.64
N THR A 117 4.73 11.85 22.95
CA THR A 117 3.50 12.05 23.73
C THR A 117 2.94 13.46 23.48
N VAL A 118 1.67 13.67 23.81
CA VAL A 118 1.08 15.02 23.74
C VAL A 118 1.85 16.05 24.57
N VAL A 119 2.43 15.64 25.70
CA VAL A 119 3.21 16.53 26.57
C VAL A 119 4.52 16.93 25.92
N ASP A 120 5.21 15.99 25.26
CA ASP A 120 6.44 16.27 24.51
C ASP A 120 6.16 17.23 23.34
N ILE A 121 5.07 17.00 22.60
CA ILE A 121 4.63 17.88 21.50
C ILE A 121 4.35 19.30 22.03
N LEU A 122 3.65 19.43 23.15
CA LEU A 122 3.37 20.74 23.76
C LEU A 122 4.64 21.43 24.25
N GLY A 123 5.58 20.68 24.83
CA GLY A 123 6.88 21.19 25.26
C GLY A 123 7.71 21.73 24.10
N GLU A 124 7.81 20.97 23.00
CA GLU A 124 8.53 21.39 21.80
C GLU A 124 7.85 22.61 21.13
N LEU A 125 6.51 22.60 21.04
CA LEU A 125 5.77 23.66 20.36
C LEU A 125 5.75 24.98 21.14
N LEU A 126 5.54 24.91 22.46
CA LEU A 126 5.33 26.09 23.30
C LEU A 126 6.60 26.60 23.99
N GLY A 127 7.68 25.81 24.00
CA GLY A 127 8.94 26.16 24.68
C GLY A 127 9.54 27.50 24.23
N ASP A 128 9.41 27.84 22.94
CA ASP A 128 9.89 29.12 22.39
C ASP A 128 9.07 30.35 22.87
N TYR A 129 7.86 30.12 23.41
CA TYR A 129 6.89 31.16 23.72
C TYR A 129 6.75 31.48 25.22
N GLY A 130 7.57 30.90 26.09
CA GLY A 130 7.60 31.23 27.53
C GLY A 130 7.82 30.03 28.44
N GLY A 131 7.75 30.26 29.75
CA GLY A 131 7.84 29.19 30.75
C GLY A 131 6.61 28.27 30.71
N LEU A 132 6.86 26.97 30.55
CA LEU A 132 5.86 25.91 30.59
C LEU A 132 6.15 24.98 31.78
N ASP A 133 5.22 24.95 32.72
CA ASP A 133 5.26 24.02 33.86
C ASP A 133 4.29 22.88 33.60
N VAL A 134 4.78 21.65 33.71
CA VAL A 134 3.99 20.44 33.47
C VAL A 134 3.69 19.76 34.80
N MET A 135 2.44 19.84 35.26
CA MET A 135 1.95 19.27 36.51
C MET A 135 0.81 18.27 36.24
N VAL A 136 1.06 17.34 35.32
CA VAL A 136 0.11 16.28 34.96
C VAL A 136 0.37 15.01 35.79
N MET A 137 -0.68 14.30 36.17
CA MET A 137 -0.62 13.06 36.96
C MET A 137 -0.89 11.80 36.11
N ARG A 138 -1.54 11.94 34.95
CA ARG A 138 -1.86 10.82 34.05
C ARG A 138 -0.67 10.53 33.12
N ASN A 139 -0.62 9.29 32.66
CA ASN A 139 0.28 8.89 31.58
C ASN A 139 -0.44 9.04 30.24
N TYR A 140 0.22 9.66 29.27
CA TYR A 140 -0.31 9.85 27.91
C TYR A 140 0.31 8.85 26.93
N PRO A 141 -0.45 8.35 25.95
CA PRO A 141 0.08 7.45 24.94
C PRO A 141 1.07 8.19 24.03
N GLU A 142 2.05 7.43 23.54
CA GLU A 142 2.92 7.87 22.46
C GLU A 142 2.15 7.84 21.14
N LEU A 143 2.19 8.94 20.39
CA LEU A 143 1.51 9.08 19.12
C LEU A 143 2.50 8.77 18.00
N GLU A 144 2.23 7.72 17.22
CA GLU A 144 3.05 7.33 16.05
C GLU A 144 3.16 8.51 15.06
N TYR A 145 2.07 9.25 14.90
CA TYR A 145 1.93 10.31 13.90
C TYR A 145 0.87 11.33 14.34
N THR A 146 1.24 12.61 14.29
CA THR A 146 0.32 13.73 14.53
C THR A 146 0.75 14.93 13.72
N VAL A 147 -0.22 15.64 13.15
CA VAL A 147 0.03 16.72 12.21
C VAL A 147 -0.58 18.02 12.72
N GLN A 148 0.23 19.06 12.78
CA GLN A 148 -0.24 20.44 12.78
C GLN A 148 -0.51 20.83 11.33
N TYR A 149 -1.77 21.10 10.96
CA TYR A 149 -2.12 21.34 9.56
C TYR A 149 -2.85 22.67 9.35
N ARG A 150 -2.13 23.65 8.78
CA ARG A 150 -2.63 24.98 8.41
C ARG A 150 -3.29 25.71 9.59
N GLU A 151 -2.88 25.43 10.80
CA GLU A 151 -3.37 26.07 12.02
C GLU A 151 -2.24 26.83 12.72
N SER A 152 -2.57 27.68 13.69
CA SER A 152 -1.54 28.37 14.48
C SER A 152 -0.97 27.42 15.52
N ASP A 153 0.24 27.72 16.01
CA ASP A 153 0.86 26.92 17.08
C ASP A 153 -0.05 26.88 18.32
N LEU A 154 -0.67 28.01 18.68
CA LEU A 154 -1.64 28.06 19.78
C LEU A 154 -2.90 27.20 19.51
N ALA A 155 -3.43 27.21 18.29
CA ALA A 155 -4.64 26.46 17.96
C ALA A 155 -4.39 24.95 18.01
N PHE A 156 -3.23 24.52 17.51
CA PHE A 156 -2.77 23.14 17.61
C PHE A 156 -2.58 22.73 19.07
N ALA A 157 -1.85 23.51 19.86
CA ALA A 157 -1.66 23.25 21.29
C ALA A 157 -3.00 23.09 22.03
N ARG A 158 -3.94 24.02 21.82
CA ARG A 158 -5.28 23.95 22.45
C ARG A 158 -6.04 22.71 22.01
N ARG A 159 -6.09 22.39 20.72
CA ARG A 159 -6.75 21.18 20.21
C ARG A 159 -6.15 19.91 20.82
N GLN A 160 -4.84 19.84 20.95
CA GLN A 160 -4.16 18.69 21.57
C GLN A 160 -4.46 18.60 23.07
N MET A 161 -4.41 19.71 23.80
CA MET A 161 -4.82 19.77 25.21
C MET A 161 -6.28 19.34 25.40
N GLU A 162 -7.18 19.86 24.55
CA GLU A 162 -8.59 19.52 24.51
C GLU A 162 -8.82 18.02 24.24
N ARG A 163 -8.13 17.44 23.24
CA ARG A 163 -8.21 16.01 22.86
C ARG A 163 -7.82 15.09 24.00
N PHE A 164 -6.72 15.39 24.70
CA PHE A 164 -6.19 14.54 25.78
C PHE A 164 -6.66 14.92 27.18
N GLY A 165 -7.45 15.98 27.32
CA GLY A 165 -8.04 16.38 28.59
C GLY A 165 -7.09 17.14 29.51
N ILE A 166 -6.07 17.79 28.95
CA ILE A 166 -5.11 18.61 29.68
C ILE A 166 -5.68 20.02 29.79
N SER A 167 -5.83 20.49 31.01
CA SER A 167 -6.15 21.88 31.29
C SER A 167 -4.91 22.74 31.43
N PHE A 168 -5.04 24.05 31.27
CA PHE A 168 -3.97 25.00 31.53
C PHE A 168 -4.46 26.28 32.19
N HIS A 169 -3.57 26.91 32.96
CA HIS A 169 -3.77 28.22 33.58
C HIS A 169 -2.45 28.98 33.69
N PHE A 170 -2.47 30.19 34.24
CA PHE A 170 -1.27 31.03 34.37
C PHE A 170 -0.98 31.37 35.83
N LEU A 171 0.30 31.35 36.17
CA LEU A 171 0.81 31.90 37.42
C LEU A 171 1.67 33.11 37.11
N HIS A 172 1.49 34.17 37.87
CA HIS A 172 2.09 35.48 37.62
C HIS A 172 3.11 35.80 38.71
N GLU A 173 4.22 36.36 38.27
CA GLU A 173 5.30 36.89 39.08
C GLU A 173 5.64 38.29 38.53
N VAL A 174 6.41 39.08 39.27
CA VAL A 174 6.80 40.41 38.77
C VAL A 174 7.72 40.25 37.55
N GLY A 175 7.29 40.78 36.40
CA GLY A 175 8.02 40.71 35.13
C GLY A 175 8.05 39.33 34.47
N ASN A 176 7.23 38.38 34.94
CA ASN A 176 7.16 37.04 34.38
C ASN A 176 5.78 36.40 34.59
N HIS A 177 5.39 35.49 33.68
CA HIS A 177 4.23 34.61 33.89
C HIS A 177 4.50 33.28 33.21
N ARG A 178 4.03 32.20 33.83
CA ARG A 178 4.23 30.82 33.36
C ARG A 178 2.89 30.15 33.09
N MET A 179 2.85 29.37 32.02
CA MET A 179 1.72 28.52 31.68
C MET A 179 1.87 27.19 32.41
N VAL A 180 0.87 26.77 33.15
CA VAL A 180 0.88 25.52 33.93
C VAL A 180 -0.12 24.55 33.32
N LEU A 181 0.35 23.37 32.89
CA LEU A 181 -0.48 22.27 32.41
C LEU A 181 -0.89 21.36 33.57
N THR A 182 -2.18 21.09 33.72
CA THR A 182 -2.75 20.24 34.78
C THR A 182 -3.83 19.31 34.21
N ASP A 183 -4.01 18.13 34.79
CA ASP A 183 -5.04 17.16 34.37
C ASP A 183 -5.86 16.60 35.56
N ASP A 184 -5.57 17.09 36.76
CA ASP A 184 -6.20 16.70 38.01
C ASP A 184 -6.47 17.94 38.88
N PRO A 185 -7.68 18.06 39.46
CA PRO A 185 -8.05 19.13 40.41
C PRO A 185 -7.04 19.36 41.53
N SER A 186 -6.39 18.29 42.03
CA SER A 186 -5.48 18.38 43.17
C SER A 186 -4.13 19.04 42.86
N ALA A 187 -3.76 19.12 41.58
CA ALA A 187 -2.53 19.76 41.11
C ALA A 187 -2.58 21.29 41.15
N HIS A 188 -3.77 21.89 41.30
CA HIS A 188 -3.95 23.34 41.32
C HIS A 188 -3.51 23.96 42.66
N GLU A 189 -2.82 25.10 42.64
CA GLU A 189 -2.45 25.82 43.86
C GLU A 189 -3.70 26.35 44.60
N THR A 190 -3.62 26.49 45.93
CA THR A 190 -4.75 26.97 46.75
C THR A 190 -4.42 28.31 47.38
N ILE A 191 -5.39 29.23 47.36
CA ILE A 191 -5.31 30.53 48.07
C ILE A 191 -5.78 30.41 49.54
N GLY A 192 -6.14 29.20 49.96
CA GLY A 192 -6.68 28.93 51.29
C GLY A 192 -8.15 29.27 51.42
N THR A 193 -8.55 29.66 52.63
CA THR A 193 -9.95 29.92 52.99
C THR A 193 -10.29 31.39 52.80
N ARG A 194 -11.45 31.69 52.22
CA ARG A 194 -12.01 33.06 52.12
C ARG A 194 -13.46 33.08 52.61
N ALA A 195 -13.78 34.03 53.47
CA ALA A 195 -15.09 34.12 54.10
C ALA A 195 -16.16 34.65 53.14
N TYR A 196 -17.41 34.34 53.43
CA TYR A 196 -18.56 35.05 52.85
C TYR A 196 -19.08 36.07 53.86
N VAL A 197 -19.20 37.33 53.47
CA VAL A 197 -19.72 38.43 54.28
C VAL A 197 -20.92 39.03 53.54
N GLY A 198 -22.08 39.04 54.21
CA GLY A 198 -23.31 39.54 53.60
C GLY A 198 -23.26 41.03 53.26
N PHE A 199 -24.17 41.45 52.38
CA PHE A 199 -24.28 42.83 51.87
C PHE A 199 -24.30 43.92 52.96
N ASP A 200 -24.76 43.64 54.17
CA ASP A 200 -24.83 44.63 55.24
C ASP A 200 -23.49 44.88 55.97
N ALA A 201 -22.49 43.99 55.81
CA ALA A 201 -21.23 44.02 56.58
C ALA A 201 -19.94 44.02 55.75
N HIS A 202 -20.02 43.88 54.41
CA HIS A 202 -18.85 43.75 53.54
C HIS A 202 -17.89 44.96 53.54
N HIS A 203 -18.38 46.18 53.80
CA HIS A 203 -17.53 47.39 53.88
C HIS A 203 -16.69 47.49 55.18
N GLN A 204 -16.77 46.49 56.08
CA GLN A 204 -16.14 46.51 57.41
C GLN A 204 -15.12 45.39 57.62
N SER A 205 -14.82 44.58 56.60
CA SER A 205 -13.85 43.49 56.68
C SER A 205 -12.47 43.97 56.22
N ASP A 206 -11.45 43.71 57.04
CA ASP A 206 -10.03 43.96 56.68
C ASP A 206 -9.43 42.78 55.87
N GLU A 207 -10.15 41.65 55.76
CA GLU A 207 -9.74 40.45 55.01
C GLU A 207 -10.54 40.30 53.70
N GLU A 208 -9.90 39.75 52.67
CA GLU A 208 -10.52 39.35 51.39
C GLU A 208 -11.72 38.42 51.62
N HIS A 209 -12.86 38.74 51.01
CA HIS A 209 -14.09 38.00 51.18
C HIS A 209 -15.01 38.04 49.95
N PHE A 210 -15.97 37.12 49.93
CA PHE A 210 -17.06 37.11 48.97
C PHE A 210 -18.29 37.79 49.58
N TRP A 211 -19.05 38.53 48.78
CA TRP A 211 -20.33 39.11 49.19
C TRP A 211 -21.51 38.71 48.29
N SER A 212 -21.23 38.06 47.16
CA SER A 212 -22.24 37.37 46.35
C SER A 212 -21.81 35.93 46.11
N TRP A 213 -22.74 34.99 46.25
CA TRP A 213 -22.51 33.55 46.06
C TRP A 213 -23.77 32.85 45.53
N GLU A 214 -23.75 32.47 44.27
CA GLU A 214 -24.87 31.88 43.53
C GLU A 214 -24.49 30.50 43.01
N THR A 215 -25.26 29.47 43.36
CA THR A 215 -25.06 28.10 42.86
C THR A 215 -25.98 27.81 41.67
N GLU A 216 -25.42 27.16 40.64
CA GLU A 216 -26.06 26.86 39.37
C GLU A 216 -25.84 25.37 39.02
N ARG A 217 -26.83 24.75 38.37
CA ARG A 217 -26.73 23.40 37.80
C ARG A 217 -27.28 23.36 36.40
N ASN A 218 -26.58 22.66 35.51
CA ASN A 218 -26.92 22.53 34.10
C ASN A 218 -27.17 21.07 33.71
N LEU A 219 -28.13 20.86 32.81
CA LEU A 219 -28.36 19.56 32.19
C LEU A 219 -27.20 19.23 31.23
N THR A 220 -26.58 18.06 31.39
CA THR A 220 -25.44 17.62 30.58
C THR A 220 -25.67 16.22 30.01
N THR A 221 -24.84 15.83 29.03
CA THR A 221 -24.88 14.49 28.44
C THR A 221 -24.55 13.42 29.49
N GLY A 222 -25.40 12.38 29.55
CA GLY A 222 -25.36 11.33 30.56
C GLY A 222 -24.61 10.07 30.15
N ALA A 223 -24.42 9.83 28.86
CA ALA A 223 -23.65 8.72 28.33
C ALA A 223 -22.90 9.10 27.06
N ILE A 224 -21.67 8.64 26.90
CA ILE A 224 -20.86 8.82 25.69
C ILE A 224 -20.59 7.45 25.08
N LYS A 225 -20.84 7.33 23.78
CA LYS A 225 -20.62 6.11 23.00
C LYS A 225 -19.73 6.43 21.79
N LEU A 226 -18.67 5.64 21.59
CA LEU A 226 -17.75 5.79 20.46
C LEU A 226 -17.51 4.45 19.78
N THR A 227 -17.16 4.50 18.49
CA THR A 227 -16.64 3.35 17.74
C THR A 227 -15.55 3.80 16.77
N ASP A 228 -14.67 2.89 16.36
CA ASP A 228 -13.63 3.14 15.37
C ASP A 228 -13.30 1.86 14.58
N TYR A 229 -12.38 1.93 13.61
CA TYR A 229 -11.95 0.81 12.78
C TYR A 229 -10.42 0.69 12.76
N GLU A 230 -9.91 -0.45 13.22
CA GLU A 230 -8.49 -0.82 13.14
C GLU A 230 -8.28 -1.91 12.08
N PHE A 231 -7.60 -1.56 10.98
CA PHE A 231 -7.41 -2.45 9.84
C PHE A 231 -6.51 -3.66 10.15
N LYS A 232 -5.62 -3.57 11.14
CA LYS A 232 -4.79 -4.70 11.61
C LYS A 232 -5.62 -5.74 12.36
N LYS A 233 -6.77 -5.35 12.91
CA LYS A 233 -7.69 -6.21 13.68
C LYS A 233 -9.15 -5.94 13.27
N PRO A 234 -9.52 -6.19 12.00
CA PRO A 234 -10.75 -5.66 11.39
C PRO A 234 -12.05 -6.21 11.99
N ASN A 235 -12.00 -7.36 12.68
CA ASN A 235 -13.15 -7.99 13.33
C ASN A 235 -13.20 -7.71 14.85
N GLN A 236 -12.27 -6.93 15.38
CA GLN A 236 -12.29 -6.55 16.79
C GLN A 236 -13.48 -5.64 17.05
N ALA A 237 -14.27 -5.95 18.09
CA ALA A 237 -15.31 -5.03 18.53
C ALA A 237 -14.64 -3.76 19.07
N MET A 238 -14.88 -2.62 18.42
CA MET A 238 -14.30 -1.32 18.81
C MET A 238 -15.30 -0.41 19.53
N GLU A 239 -16.58 -0.80 19.58
CA GLU A 239 -17.62 -0.06 20.29
C GLU A 239 -17.32 -0.01 21.79
N VAL A 240 -17.33 1.20 22.36
CA VAL A 240 -17.23 1.44 23.79
C VAL A 240 -18.29 2.43 24.22
N VAL A 241 -18.79 2.26 25.45
CA VAL A 241 -19.80 3.14 26.05
C VAL A 241 -19.43 3.41 27.51
N GLN A 242 -19.63 4.65 27.94
CA GLN A 242 -19.52 5.05 29.34
C GLN A 242 -20.80 5.78 29.76
N GLN A 243 -21.48 5.24 30.77
CA GLN A 243 -22.63 5.88 31.41
C GLN A 243 -22.18 6.65 32.65
N GLY A 244 -22.81 7.80 32.87
CA GLY A 244 -22.66 8.62 34.07
C GLY A 244 -23.54 8.16 35.24
N ASP A 245 -23.41 8.87 36.34
CA ASP A 245 -24.05 8.61 37.63
C ASP A 245 -25.19 9.61 37.96
N ALA A 246 -25.56 10.46 37.00
CA ALA A 246 -26.59 11.48 37.19
C ALA A 246 -27.95 10.83 37.51
N GLN A 247 -28.58 11.30 38.60
CA GLN A 247 -29.84 10.75 39.13
C GLN A 247 -31.08 11.56 38.76
N TYR A 248 -30.91 12.73 38.14
CA TYR A 248 -32.03 13.58 37.72
C TYR A 248 -32.69 13.05 36.43
N ALA A 249 -33.91 13.50 36.15
CA ALA A 249 -34.66 13.10 34.95
C ALA A 249 -33.89 13.47 33.66
N GLU A 250 -33.86 12.57 32.68
CA GLU A 250 -33.04 12.68 31.44
C GLU A 250 -31.51 12.71 31.68
N GLY A 251 -31.03 12.33 32.86
CA GLY A 251 -29.59 12.25 33.18
C GLY A 251 -28.82 11.13 32.49
N SER A 252 -29.48 10.31 31.67
CA SER A 252 -28.90 9.20 30.92
C SER A 252 -28.86 9.45 29.41
N ILE A 253 -29.05 10.69 28.94
CA ILE A 253 -29.05 11.00 27.50
C ILE A 253 -27.70 10.64 26.86
N GLU A 254 -27.74 9.85 25.78
CA GLU A 254 -26.56 9.33 25.09
C GLU A 254 -26.12 10.26 23.94
N SER A 255 -24.82 10.47 23.80
CA SER A 255 -24.19 11.06 22.60
C SER A 255 -23.27 10.02 21.95
N PHE A 256 -23.44 9.82 20.65
CA PHE A 256 -22.66 8.89 19.83
C PHE A 256 -21.84 9.64 18.78
N ASP A 257 -20.61 9.20 18.51
CA ASP A 257 -19.76 9.75 17.46
C ASP A 257 -18.86 8.69 16.77
N TYR A 258 -18.45 8.97 15.53
CA TYR A 258 -17.51 8.20 14.72
C TYR A 258 -16.72 9.15 13.80
N PRO A 259 -15.38 9.03 13.70
CA PRO A 259 -14.52 8.05 14.35
C PRO A 259 -14.18 8.42 15.81
N GLY A 260 -13.96 7.41 16.64
CA GLY A 260 -13.64 7.58 18.06
C GLY A 260 -12.17 7.90 18.36
N ASP A 261 -11.27 7.72 17.38
CA ASP A 261 -9.86 8.06 17.41
C ASP A 261 -9.02 7.28 18.43
N TYR A 262 -9.09 5.95 18.35
CA TYR A 262 -8.32 5.03 19.20
C TYR A 262 -8.05 3.68 18.52
N LEU A 263 -6.95 3.02 18.93
CA LEU A 263 -6.48 1.76 18.34
C LEU A 263 -6.96 0.50 19.10
N SER A 264 -7.48 0.68 20.32
CA SER A 264 -7.97 -0.43 21.14
C SER A 264 -9.16 -0.04 22.03
N GLN A 265 -9.94 -1.02 22.48
CA GLN A 265 -11.00 -0.77 23.46
C GLN A 265 -10.49 -0.20 24.80
N GLY A 266 -9.23 -0.48 25.17
CA GLY A 266 -8.65 0.08 26.39
C GLY A 266 -8.53 1.59 26.29
N ASP A 267 -7.99 2.06 25.16
CA ASP A 267 -7.84 3.48 24.84
C ASP A 267 -9.21 4.13 24.62
N GLY A 268 -10.11 3.44 23.90
CA GLY A 268 -11.49 3.89 23.71
C GLY A 268 -12.23 4.12 25.03
N ARG A 269 -12.04 3.23 26.03
CA ARG A 269 -12.61 3.43 27.38
C ARG A 269 -12.09 4.70 28.06
N ALA A 270 -10.82 5.04 27.87
CA ALA A 270 -10.27 6.30 28.37
C ALA A 270 -10.90 7.51 27.66
N MET A 271 -11.11 7.44 26.34
CA MET A 271 -11.74 8.50 25.55
C MET A 271 -13.21 8.75 25.92
N VAL A 272 -14.04 7.70 26.05
CA VAL A 272 -15.44 7.86 26.48
C VAL A 272 -15.56 8.37 27.92
N ARG A 273 -14.62 7.98 28.80
CA ARG A 273 -14.54 8.52 30.16
C ARG A 273 -14.19 10.00 30.15
N LEU A 274 -13.17 10.40 29.40
CA LEU A 274 -12.80 11.81 29.26
C LEU A 274 -13.94 12.65 28.65
N GLY A 275 -14.63 12.12 27.64
CA GLY A 275 -15.80 12.76 27.04
C GLY A 275 -16.93 12.97 28.03
N LEU A 276 -17.21 11.96 28.87
CA LEU A 276 -18.22 12.07 29.93
C LEU A 276 -17.78 13.06 31.03
N ASP A 277 -16.51 13.01 31.45
CA ASP A 277 -15.95 13.93 32.44
C ASP A 277 -16.05 15.38 31.94
N ARG A 278 -15.79 15.62 30.65
CA ARG A 278 -15.97 16.93 30.00
C ARG A 278 -17.44 17.39 30.02
N ALA A 279 -18.38 16.50 29.72
CA ALA A 279 -19.80 16.83 29.78
C ALA A 279 -20.24 17.15 31.21
N ARG A 280 -19.88 16.29 32.18
CA ARG A 280 -20.19 16.48 33.62
C ARG A 280 -19.52 17.71 34.22
N GLY A 281 -18.34 18.07 33.73
CA GLY A 281 -17.67 19.32 34.05
C GLY A 281 -18.48 20.56 33.69
N GLY A 282 -19.54 20.44 32.88
CA GLY A 282 -20.51 21.49 32.56
C GLY A 282 -21.69 21.66 33.54
N ASP A 283 -21.92 20.71 34.44
CA ASP A 283 -23.12 20.64 35.30
C ASP A 283 -23.10 21.71 36.39
N ALA A 284 -22.28 21.55 37.43
CA ALA A 284 -22.27 22.45 38.57
C ALA A 284 -21.46 23.72 38.27
N ARG A 285 -22.03 24.89 38.56
CA ARG A 285 -21.35 26.19 38.48
C ARG A 285 -21.64 26.98 39.74
N VAL A 286 -20.68 27.81 40.15
CA VAL A 286 -20.87 28.80 41.20
C VAL A 286 -20.45 30.15 40.66
N ARG A 287 -21.30 31.17 40.78
CA ARG A 287 -20.98 32.55 40.43
C ARG A 287 -20.81 33.33 41.71
N ALA A 288 -19.65 33.96 41.88
CA ALA A 288 -19.33 34.71 43.09
C ALA A 288 -18.84 36.12 42.75
N SER A 289 -18.98 37.05 43.69
CA SER A 289 -18.34 38.37 43.62
C SER A 289 -17.75 38.73 44.96
N GLY A 290 -16.59 39.38 44.94
CA GLY A 290 -15.76 39.59 46.12
C GLY A 290 -14.56 40.49 45.82
N ASP A 291 -13.81 40.86 46.85
CA ASP A 291 -12.56 41.63 46.77
C ASP A 291 -11.32 40.72 46.84
N VAL A 292 -11.51 39.41 46.60
CA VAL A 292 -10.47 38.38 46.61
C VAL A 292 -9.48 38.52 45.43
N VAL A 293 -8.61 39.51 45.47
CA VAL A 293 -7.61 39.78 44.43
C VAL A 293 -6.62 38.63 44.23
N THR A 294 -6.41 37.79 45.24
CA THR A 294 -5.56 36.59 45.12
C THR A 294 -6.13 35.48 44.23
N LEU A 295 -7.45 35.45 44.00
CA LEU A 295 -8.11 34.36 43.27
C LEU A 295 -8.04 34.56 41.76
N ALA A 296 -7.27 33.71 41.07
CA ALA A 296 -7.16 33.71 39.62
C ALA A 296 -7.72 32.41 39.00
N GLY A 297 -7.95 32.44 37.68
CA GLY A 297 -8.33 31.25 36.91
C GLY A 297 -7.34 30.11 37.11
N GLY A 298 -7.83 28.93 37.46
CA GLY A 298 -7.03 27.75 37.79
C GLY A 298 -6.54 27.69 39.24
N LEU A 299 -6.90 28.61 40.13
CA LEU A 299 -6.61 28.46 41.56
C LEU A 299 -7.78 27.83 42.34
N ARG A 300 -7.43 27.17 43.45
CA ARG A 300 -8.39 26.61 44.42
C ARG A 300 -8.68 27.58 45.55
N VAL A 301 -9.94 27.63 45.99
CA VAL A 301 -10.38 28.38 47.16
C VAL A 301 -11.34 27.53 47.99
N THR A 302 -11.20 27.58 49.32
CA THR A 302 -12.16 26.97 50.25
C THR A 302 -13.11 28.05 50.76
N LEU A 303 -14.42 27.79 50.66
CA LEU A 303 -15.42 28.73 51.16
C LEU A 303 -15.48 28.68 52.70
N GLY A 304 -15.03 29.77 53.34
CA GLY A 304 -14.96 29.93 54.78
C GLY A 304 -16.30 30.20 55.45
N SER A 305 -16.29 30.26 56.78
CA SER A 305 -17.49 30.56 57.57
C SER A 305 -17.89 32.03 57.56
N GLU A 306 -19.20 32.26 57.62
CA GLU A 306 -19.84 33.57 57.68
C GLU A 306 -19.31 34.45 58.81
N GLN A 307 -19.05 35.74 58.52
CA GLN A 307 -19.01 36.81 59.51
C GLN A 307 -20.22 37.73 59.28
N GLY A 308 -21.32 37.54 60.03
CA GLY A 308 -22.56 38.30 59.83
C GLY A 308 -23.83 37.58 60.31
N SER A 309 -24.99 38.25 60.19
CA SER A 309 -26.30 37.80 60.73
C SER A 309 -27.24 37.16 59.70
N ASN A 310 -26.79 36.85 58.48
CA ASN A 310 -27.65 36.49 57.34
C ASN A 310 -27.28 35.13 56.71
N GLY A 311 -27.36 34.05 57.50
CA GLY A 311 -27.69 32.70 57.05
C GLY A 311 -26.63 31.94 56.24
N LYS A 312 -26.52 30.64 56.52
CA LYS A 312 -25.65 29.66 55.85
C LYS A 312 -25.80 29.69 54.31
N VAL A 313 -24.70 29.97 53.60
CA VAL A 313 -24.62 29.82 52.13
C VAL A 313 -24.39 28.35 51.71
N PRO A 314 -24.93 27.89 50.56
CA PRO A 314 -24.73 26.53 50.09
C PRO A 314 -23.25 26.23 49.79
N GLY A 315 -22.77 25.08 50.26
CA GLY A 315 -21.41 24.60 49.98
C GLY A 315 -20.31 25.27 50.81
N GLN A 316 -20.66 25.84 51.97
CA GLN A 316 -19.71 26.32 52.98
C GLN A 316 -18.84 25.17 53.50
N GLY A 317 -17.53 25.39 53.55
CA GLY A 317 -16.51 24.40 53.90
C GLY A 317 -16.07 23.50 52.75
N ASP A 318 -16.73 23.57 51.58
CA ASP A 318 -16.26 22.90 50.37
C ASP A 318 -15.19 23.74 49.64
N SER A 319 -14.37 23.05 48.86
CA SER A 319 -13.34 23.64 48.01
C SER A 319 -13.82 23.74 46.56
N TYR A 320 -13.37 24.79 45.88
CA TYR A 320 -13.75 25.14 44.53
C TYR A 320 -12.53 25.48 43.69
N ILE A 321 -12.59 25.22 42.38
CA ILE A 321 -11.61 25.67 41.39
C ILE A 321 -12.20 26.84 40.62
N CYS A 322 -11.44 27.92 40.46
CA CYS A 322 -11.84 29.06 39.65
C CYS A 322 -11.67 28.74 38.16
N LEU A 323 -12.78 28.76 37.42
CA LEU A 323 -12.78 28.66 35.96
C LEU A 323 -12.48 30.01 35.29
N SER A 324 -12.95 31.10 35.88
CA SER A 324 -12.62 32.44 35.39
C SER A 324 -12.71 33.45 36.52
N ALA A 325 -11.75 34.35 36.59
CA ALA A 325 -11.72 35.46 37.53
C ALA A 325 -11.64 36.77 36.75
N HIS A 326 -12.69 37.58 36.80
CA HIS A 326 -12.71 38.90 36.22
C HIS A 326 -12.34 39.92 37.29
N HIS A 327 -11.30 40.70 37.03
CA HIS A 327 -10.72 41.67 37.94
C HIS A 327 -10.95 43.09 37.43
N ARG A 328 -11.38 43.98 38.31
CA ARG A 328 -11.52 45.42 38.03
C ARG A 328 -10.95 46.23 39.18
N PHE A 329 -10.08 47.18 38.86
CA PHE A 329 -9.45 48.09 39.80
C PHE A 329 -9.53 49.53 39.27
N VAL A 330 -9.80 50.48 40.18
CA VAL A 330 -9.86 51.93 39.88
C VAL A 330 -9.02 52.67 40.93
N GLY A 331 -8.06 53.49 40.49
CA GLY A 331 -7.20 54.24 41.39
C GLY A 331 -7.88 55.45 42.04
N GLU A 332 -7.71 55.61 43.36
CA GLU A 332 -8.43 56.60 44.20
C GLU A 332 -8.06 58.07 43.94
N GLY A 333 -6.95 58.36 43.25
CA GLY A 333 -6.37 59.71 43.18
C GLY A 333 -6.98 60.70 42.18
N TYR A 334 -7.95 60.32 41.34
CA TYR A 334 -8.47 61.19 40.25
C TYR A 334 -9.99 61.22 40.09
N ALA A 335 -10.75 60.60 41.00
CA ALA A 335 -12.21 60.69 41.00
C ALA A 335 -12.69 61.98 41.68
N THR A 336 -12.45 63.14 41.05
CA THR A 336 -13.14 64.39 41.44
C THR A 336 -13.90 64.97 40.26
N CYS A 337 -14.87 64.22 39.72
CA CYS A 337 -16.10 64.72 39.08
C CYS A 337 -16.85 63.56 38.40
N GLY A 338 -17.71 62.86 39.14
CA GLY A 338 -18.63 61.83 38.63
C GLY A 338 -19.37 61.14 39.77
N ALA A 339 -20.61 60.71 39.54
CA ALA A 339 -21.56 60.26 40.57
C ALA A 339 -21.23 58.93 41.29
N ASP A 340 -19.99 58.44 41.18
CA ASP A 340 -19.51 57.14 41.69
C ASP A 340 -18.37 57.35 42.70
N ALA A 341 -18.62 58.10 43.77
CA ALA A 341 -17.63 58.33 44.84
C ALA A 341 -17.57 57.20 45.89
N ASP A 342 -18.38 56.13 45.73
CA ASP A 342 -18.48 54.95 46.60
C ASP A 342 -17.99 53.66 45.91
N GLU A 343 -17.20 53.75 44.82
CA GLU A 343 -16.70 52.55 44.13
C GLU A 343 -15.52 51.92 44.91
N VAL A 344 -15.66 50.66 45.33
CA VAL A 344 -14.59 49.89 45.98
C VAL A 344 -13.36 49.84 45.06
N ALA A 345 -12.17 50.10 45.61
CA ALA A 345 -10.91 50.18 44.84
C ALA A 345 -10.66 48.94 43.97
N PHE A 346 -11.07 47.76 44.43
CA PHE A 346 -11.01 46.51 43.69
C PHE A 346 -12.34 45.74 43.74
N ARG A 347 -12.72 45.12 42.62
CA ARG A 347 -13.86 44.23 42.52
C ARG A 347 -13.55 43.04 41.62
N GLY A 348 -13.84 41.85 42.12
CA GLY A 348 -13.75 40.61 41.37
C GLY A 348 -15.11 39.93 41.13
N ALA A 349 -15.23 39.27 39.99
CA ALA A 349 -16.34 38.38 39.66
C ALA A 349 -15.80 37.02 39.20
N TYR A 350 -16.26 35.94 39.83
CA TYR A 350 -15.67 34.61 39.71
C TYR A 350 -16.70 33.60 39.22
N VAL A 351 -16.26 32.70 38.35
CA VAL A 351 -16.99 31.47 38.01
C VAL A 351 -16.19 30.30 38.51
N LEU A 352 -16.81 29.48 39.33
CA LEU A 352 -16.18 28.42 40.12
C LEU A 352 -16.86 27.08 39.82
N ILE A 353 -16.13 25.98 40.00
CA ILE A 353 -16.66 24.61 40.04
C ILE A 353 -16.26 23.94 41.34
N PRO A 354 -17.08 23.05 41.92
CA PRO A 354 -16.65 22.23 43.05
C PRO A 354 -15.40 21.42 42.71
N GLU A 355 -14.44 21.31 43.63
CA GLU A 355 -13.20 20.53 43.41
C GLU A 355 -13.48 19.05 43.08
N LYS A 356 -14.61 18.52 43.55
CA LYS A 356 -15.06 17.13 43.29
C LYS A 356 -15.58 16.93 41.86
N SER A 357 -15.85 18.01 41.12
CA SER A 357 -16.30 17.93 39.73
C SER A 357 -15.15 17.51 38.83
N PRO A 358 -15.38 16.62 37.83
CA PRO A 358 -14.33 16.27 36.88
C PRO A 358 -13.82 17.50 36.15
N LEU A 359 -12.49 17.64 36.06
CA LEU A 359 -11.85 18.70 35.31
C LEU A 359 -11.40 18.19 33.95
N ALA A 360 -12.09 18.63 32.90
CA ALA A 360 -11.68 18.38 31.52
C ALA A 360 -12.01 19.62 30.65
N PRO A 361 -11.09 20.06 29.80
CA PRO A 361 -11.29 21.21 28.92
C PRO A 361 -12.42 20.96 27.91
N PRO A 362 -13.29 21.94 27.64
CA PRO A 362 -14.30 21.84 26.58
C PRO A 362 -13.65 21.83 25.19
N LEU A 363 -14.24 21.09 24.24
CA LEU A 363 -13.80 21.10 22.84
C LEU A 363 -14.25 22.42 22.18
N ARG A 364 -13.32 23.36 22.00
CA ARG A 364 -13.56 24.69 21.40
C ARG A 364 -12.74 24.90 20.13
N SER A 365 -11.56 24.28 20.07
CA SER A 365 -10.62 24.47 18.97
C SER A 365 -11.15 23.79 17.71
N PRO A 366 -11.16 24.48 16.55
CA PRO A 366 -11.61 23.88 15.31
C PRO A 366 -10.67 22.75 14.91
N ILE A 367 -11.25 21.60 14.52
CA ILE A 367 -10.47 20.46 14.02
C ILE A 367 -9.99 20.80 12.60
N PRO A 368 -8.67 20.74 12.32
CA PRO A 368 -8.16 20.95 10.98
C PRO A 368 -8.66 19.84 10.06
N SER A 369 -9.13 20.22 8.86
CA SER A 369 -9.64 19.27 7.88
C SER A 369 -9.00 19.53 6.52
N VAL A 370 -8.43 18.48 5.93
CA VAL A 370 -7.92 18.49 4.56
C VAL A 370 -9.11 18.37 3.61
N GLN A 371 -9.38 19.46 2.89
CA GLN A 371 -10.56 19.59 2.03
C GLN A 371 -10.59 18.69 0.79
N GLY A 372 -9.47 18.05 0.45
CA GLY A 372 -9.35 17.21 -0.73
C GLY A 372 -8.01 16.50 -0.82
N PRO A 373 -7.83 15.62 -1.83
CA PRO A 373 -6.59 14.88 -1.99
C PRO A 373 -5.40 15.80 -2.26
N GLN A 374 -4.24 15.37 -1.82
CA GLN A 374 -2.96 16.00 -2.10
C GLN A 374 -2.04 15.02 -2.83
N THR A 375 -1.02 15.54 -3.50
CA THR A 375 0.05 14.70 -4.02
C THR A 375 1.21 14.67 -3.03
N ALA A 376 1.91 13.54 -2.94
CA ALA A 376 3.11 13.37 -2.14
C ALA A 376 4.13 12.50 -2.88
N LYS A 377 5.40 12.60 -2.50
CA LYS A 377 6.47 11.78 -3.07
C LYS A 377 6.70 10.55 -2.21
N VAL A 378 6.80 9.37 -2.81
CA VAL A 378 7.16 8.14 -2.08
C VAL A 378 8.62 8.21 -1.62
N VAL A 379 8.86 7.92 -0.35
CA VAL A 379 10.18 7.94 0.30
C VAL A 379 10.42 6.64 1.09
N GLY A 380 11.66 6.39 1.50
CA GLY A 380 12.07 5.18 2.20
C GLY A 380 13.50 4.77 1.88
N GLU A 381 13.87 3.54 2.24
CA GLU A 381 15.20 2.99 1.98
C GLU A 381 15.27 2.16 0.68
N GLY A 382 16.33 2.35 -0.12
CA GLY A 382 16.57 1.56 -1.34
C GLY A 382 15.72 1.98 -2.54
N GLU A 383 15.15 1.02 -3.26
CA GLU A 383 14.28 1.26 -4.44
C GLU A 383 12.78 1.07 -4.11
N ILE A 384 12.49 0.13 -3.22
CA ILE A 384 11.14 -0.24 -2.79
C ILE A 384 11.20 -0.41 -1.27
N ASP A 385 10.31 0.28 -0.57
CA ASP A 385 10.20 0.22 0.88
C ASP A 385 8.72 0.09 1.27
N CYS A 386 8.31 -1.11 1.70
CA CYS A 386 6.97 -1.38 2.21
C CYS A 386 6.99 -2.38 3.37
N ASP A 387 5.94 -2.38 4.20
CA ASP A 387 5.77 -3.32 5.30
C ASP A 387 4.93 -4.56 4.92
N GLU A 388 4.59 -5.43 5.89
CA GLU A 388 3.79 -6.64 5.65
C GLU A 388 2.38 -6.39 5.08
N HIS A 389 1.90 -5.15 5.14
CA HIS A 389 0.59 -4.73 4.61
C HIS A 389 0.70 -3.98 3.27
N GLY A 390 1.91 -3.87 2.70
CA GLY A 390 2.15 -3.11 1.47
C GLY A 390 2.04 -1.59 1.66
N ARG A 391 2.22 -1.09 2.89
CA ARG A 391 2.16 0.35 3.21
C ARG A 391 3.49 1.02 2.92
N ILE A 392 3.44 2.26 2.44
CA ILE A 392 4.62 3.05 2.05
C ILE A 392 4.75 4.31 2.89
N LEU A 393 5.93 4.92 2.90
CA LEU A 393 6.13 6.26 3.45
C LEU A 393 6.03 7.30 2.33
N VAL A 394 5.47 8.47 2.63
CA VAL A 394 5.40 9.58 1.69
C VAL A 394 5.94 10.86 2.33
N GLN A 395 6.43 11.77 1.50
CA GLN A 395 6.82 13.12 1.89
C GLN A 395 5.87 14.11 1.23
N PHE A 396 5.19 14.92 2.05
CA PHE A 396 4.29 15.96 1.56
C PHE A 396 5.07 17.19 1.08
N HIS A 397 4.53 17.88 0.08
CA HIS A 397 5.18 19.06 -0.52
C HIS A 397 5.29 20.27 0.42
N TRP A 398 4.45 20.33 1.44
CA TRP A 398 4.43 21.41 2.43
C TRP A 398 5.34 21.15 3.64
N ASP A 399 5.93 19.96 3.73
CA ASP A 399 6.85 19.62 4.81
C ASP A 399 8.27 20.13 4.51
N LEU A 400 8.58 21.29 5.07
CA LEU A 400 9.85 21.98 4.87
C LEU A 400 11.01 21.37 5.66
N ASP A 401 10.70 20.68 6.76
CA ASP A 401 11.69 20.02 7.62
C ASP A 401 12.13 18.67 7.00
N GLY A 402 11.43 18.23 5.94
CA GLY A 402 11.79 17.06 5.16
C GLY A 402 11.54 15.74 5.89
N ALA A 403 10.58 15.73 6.82
CA ALA A 403 10.12 14.53 7.48
C ALA A 403 9.32 13.64 6.49
N TYR A 404 8.76 12.57 7.03
CA TYR A 404 8.00 11.59 6.26
C TYR A 404 6.67 11.30 6.96
N SER A 405 5.70 10.74 6.26
CA SER A 405 4.41 10.37 6.83
C SER A 405 4.52 9.15 7.74
N MET A 406 3.44 8.78 8.46
CA MET A 406 3.28 7.38 8.88
C MET A 406 3.22 6.43 7.67
N ARG A 407 3.28 5.12 7.91
CA ARG A 407 3.06 4.11 6.85
C ARG A 407 1.63 4.20 6.32
N CYS A 408 1.48 4.78 5.15
CA CYS A 408 0.20 4.95 4.45
C CYS A 408 -0.21 3.66 3.75
N ARG A 409 -1.48 3.25 3.94
CA ARG A 409 -2.07 2.21 3.11
C ARG A 409 -2.19 2.68 1.66
N VAL A 410 -2.02 1.76 0.73
CA VAL A 410 -2.12 2.01 -0.72
C VAL A 410 -3.34 1.30 -1.27
N SER A 411 -4.27 2.07 -1.83
CA SER A 411 -5.42 1.55 -2.56
C SER A 411 -4.95 0.66 -3.70
N GLN A 412 -5.58 -0.50 -3.83
CA GLN A 412 -5.32 -1.47 -4.89
C GLN A 412 -6.54 -1.55 -5.81
N ASN A 413 -6.35 -1.93 -7.07
CA ASN A 413 -7.44 -2.07 -8.03
C ASN A 413 -8.44 -3.19 -7.66
N TRP A 414 -8.00 -4.21 -6.92
CA TRP A 414 -8.85 -5.29 -6.41
C TRP A 414 -8.18 -6.00 -5.22
N ALA A 415 -8.82 -6.07 -4.05
CA ALA A 415 -8.20 -6.64 -2.84
C ALA A 415 -9.15 -7.62 -2.11
N GLY A 416 -8.78 -8.90 -2.07
CA GLY A 416 -9.49 -9.98 -1.38
C GLY A 416 -8.61 -10.72 -0.36
N ALA A 417 -9.19 -11.70 0.33
CA ALA A 417 -8.49 -12.49 1.34
C ALA A 417 -7.50 -13.49 0.69
N GLY A 418 -6.26 -13.04 0.46
CA GLY A 418 -5.20 -13.84 -0.16
C GLY A 418 -5.19 -13.85 -1.69
N TRP A 419 -5.94 -12.96 -2.33
CA TRP A 419 -6.05 -12.84 -3.78
C TRP A 419 -6.40 -11.39 -4.19
N GLY A 420 -6.02 -10.95 -5.38
CA GLY A 420 -6.25 -9.58 -5.86
C GLY A 420 -5.09 -9.02 -6.67
N GLY A 421 -5.08 -7.70 -6.88
CA GLY A 421 -3.96 -6.94 -7.43
C GLY A 421 -3.08 -6.35 -6.31
N MET A 422 -1.78 -6.30 -6.56
CA MET A 422 -0.80 -5.71 -5.63
C MET A 422 0.29 -5.00 -6.44
N ILE A 423 0.24 -3.66 -6.45
CA ILE A 423 1.26 -2.81 -7.08
C ILE A 423 1.73 -1.81 -6.03
N ILE A 424 2.98 -1.98 -5.61
CA ILE A 424 3.60 -1.12 -4.60
C ILE A 424 4.29 0.06 -5.31
N PRO A 425 3.88 1.31 -5.03
CA PRO A 425 4.59 2.50 -5.51
C PRO A 425 6.05 2.49 -5.05
N ARG A 426 6.98 2.78 -5.96
CA ARG A 426 8.43 2.81 -5.68
C ARG A 426 8.86 4.17 -5.17
N ILE A 427 9.99 4.20 -4.48
CA ILE A 427 10.60 5.44 -4.00
C ILE A 427 10.84 6.39 -5.18
N GLY A 428 10.46 7.66 -5.00
CA GLY A 428 10.54 8.68 -6.04
C GLY A 428 9.29 8.82 -6.93
N MET A 429 8.35 7.88 -6.87
CA MET A 429 7.04 8.04 -7.54
C MET A 429 6.19 9.11 -6.84
N GLU A 430 5.28 9.72 -7.59
CA GLU A 430 4.28 10.65 -7.06
C GLU A 430 2.94 9.93 -6.88
N VAL A 431 2.40 10.06 -5.67
CA VAL A 431 1.16 9.42 -5.26
C VAL A 431 0.11 10.44 -4.85
N VAL A 432 -1.16 10.09 -5.02
CA VAL A 432 -2.30 10.85 -4.55
C VAL A 432 -2.69 10.32 -3.17
N VAL A 433 -2.79 11.20 -2.19
CA VAL A 433 -3.07 10.92 -0.79
C VAL A 433 -4.38 11.59 -0.41
N GLU A 434 -5.35 10.79 0.00
CA GLU A 434 -6.56 11.22 0.69
C GLU A 434 -6.38 11.10 2.20
N PHE A 435 -7.28 11.72 2.94
CA PHE A 435 -7.27 11.77 4.41
C PHE A 435 -8.62 11.29 4.90
N LEU A 436 -8.65 10.21 5.70
CA LEU A 436 -9.91 9.63 6.18
C LEU A 436 -10.65 10.65 7.06
N GLU A 437 -11.93 10.92 6.77
CA GLU A 437 -12.72 12.01 7.39
C GLU A 437 -12.09 13.41 7.25
N GLY A 438 -11.17 13.57 6.30
CA GLY A 438 -10.37 14.79 6.14
C GLY A 438 -9.32 14.99 7.24
N ASP A 439 -9.09 14.00 8.10
CA ASP A 439 -8.14 14.08 9.23
C ASP A 439 -6.68 14.03 8.74
N PRO A 440 -5.88 15.10 8.93
CA PRO A 440 -4.47 15.13 8.56
C PRO A 440 -3.63 13.98 9.15
N ASP A 441 -4.06 13.41 10.29
CA ASP A 441 -3.38 12.31 10.97
C ASP A 441 -3.65 10.94 10.29
N LYS A 442 -4.57 10.86 9.32
CA LYS A 442 -5.05 9.58 8.74
C LYS A 442 -4.89 9.52 7.21
N PRO A 443 -3.66 9.57 6.68
CA PRO A 443 -3.41 9.52 5.24
C PRO A 443 -3.61 8.13 4.62
N LEU A 444 -4.24 8.08 3.44
CA LEU A 444 -4.46 6.92 2.60
C LEU A 444 -4.06 7.23 1.16
N VAL A 445 -3.14 6.46 0.58
CA VAL A 445 -2.77 6.61 -0.83
C VAL A 445 -3.86 6.01 -1.70
N THR A 446 -4.44 6.79 -2.61
CA THR A 446 -5.56 6.37 -3.48
C THR A 446 -5.19 6.23 -4.95
N GLY A 447 -4.01 6.71 -5.37
CA GLY A 447 -3.54 6.57 -6.75
C GLY A 447 -2.09 7.00 -6.96
N CYS A 448 -1.63 6.88 -8.20
CA CYS A 448 -0.32 7.35 -8.66
C CYS A 448 -0.52 8.26 -9.87
N VAL A 449 0.35 9.26 -10.03
CA VAL A 449 0.33 10.16 -11.19
C VAL A 449 1.71 10.26 -11.83
N TYR A 450 1.73 10.43 -13.16
CA TYR A 450 2.95 10.76 -13.91
C TYR A 450 3.25 12.25 -13.78
N ASN A 451 4.53 12.61 -13.88
CA ASN A 451 5.02 13.98 -13.79
C ASN A 451 6.25 14.18 -14.70
N GLY A 452 6.90 15.35 -14.62
CA GLY A 452 8.05 15.67 -15.47
C GLY A 452 9.29 14.80 -15.25
N SER A 453 9.43 14.14 -14.10
CA SER A 453 10.51 13.19 -13.81
C SER A 453 10.08 11.74 -14.08
N ASN A 454 8.86 11.38 -13.67
CA ASN A 454 8.25 10.08 -13.93
C ASN A 454 7.30 10.21 -15.12
N THR A 455 7.83 10.09 -16.33
CA THR A 455 7.03 10.23 -17.56
C THR A 455 6.17 8.99 -17.82
N PRO A 456 5.09 9.12 -18.62
CA PRO A 456 4.34 7.97 -19.10
C PRO A 456 5.24 6.94 -19.84
N PRO A 457 4.86 5.65 -19.91
CA PRO A 457 5.69 4.60 -20.49
C PRO A 457 5.91 4.74 -22.02
N TYR A 458 5.06 5.52 -22.68
CA TYR A 458 5.09 5.81 -24.11
C TYR A 458 4.91 7.31 -24.33
N ASP A 459 5.52 7.82 -25.40
CA ASP A 459 5.48 9.25 -25.73
C ASP A 459 4.05 9.72 -26.05
N LEU A 460 3.54 10.63 -25.21
CA LEU A 460 2.23 11.27 -25.39
C LEU A 460 2.40 12.72 -25.88
N PRO A 461 1.47 13.22 -26.72
CA PRO A 461 0.21 12.61 -27.15
C PRO A 461 0.33 11.65 -28.35
N GLY A 462 1.55 11.33 -28.82
CA GLY A 462 1.77 10.51 -30.01
C GLY A 462 1.17 9.09 -29.91
N LYS A 463 1.33 8.43 -28.76
CA LYS A 463 0.81 7.08 -28.48
C LYS A 463 -0.46 7.07 -27.63
N LYS A 464 -1.41 7.96 -27.94
CA LYS A 464 -2.67 8.12 -27.18
C LYS A 464 -3.65 6.93 -27.26
N THR A 465 -3.49 6.05 -28.25
CA THR A 465 -4.27 4.82 -28.46
C THR A 465 -3.67 3.60 -27.78
N VAL A 466 -2.54 3.76 -27.08
CA VAL A 466 -1.85 2.66 -26.40
C VAL A 466 -2.28 2.61 -24.93
N SER A 467 -2.71 1.42 -24.49
CA SER A 467 -2.93 1.08 -23.08
C SER A 467 -1.91 0.03 -22.65
N THR A 468 -1.23 0.21 -21.51
CA THR A 468 -0.15 -0.71 -21.10
C THR A 468 -0.08 -0.93 -19.59
N TRP A 469 0.35 -2.14 -19.23
CA TRP A 469 0.87 -2.50 -17.92
C TRP A 469 2.35 -2.87 -18.08
N LYS A 470 3.23 -1.91 -17.79
CA LYS A 470 4.68 -2.06 -17.95
C LYS A 470 5.38 -1.99 -16.60
N SER A 471 6.15 -3.01 -16.27
CA SER A 471 6.94 -3.06 -15.04
C SER A 471 8.39 -2.58 -15.29
N ASN A 472 9.19 -2.52 -14.23
CA ASN A 472 10.63 -2.29 -14.34
C ASN A 472 11.36 -3.31 -13.45
N THR A 473 12.40 -3.96 -13.98
CA THR A 473 13.18 -4.94 -13.23
C THR A 473 13.83 -4.28 -12.00
N HIS A 474 13.52 -4.80 -10.80
CA HIS A 474 14.12 -4.31 -9.56
C HIS A 474 15.63 -4.57 -9.54
N LYS A 475 16.43 -3.56 -9.18
CA LYS A 475 17.91 -3.64 -9.14
C LYS A 475 18.54 -4.18 -10.43
N GLY A 476 17.96 -3.88 -11.58
CA GLY A 476 18.46 -4.32 -12.88
C GLY A 476 17.87 -3.52 -14.04
N SER A 477 18.16 -3.94 -15.26
CA SER A 477 17.60 -3.38 -16.49
C SER A 477 16.64 -4.38 -17.13
N GLY A 478 15.48 -3.92 -17.58
CA GLY A 478 14.49 -4.75 -18.26
C GLY A 478 13.07 -4.47 -17.79
N TYR A 479 12.09 -5.14 -18.40
CA TYR A 479 10.68 -4.96 -18.07
C TYR A 479 9.84 -6.15 -18.48
N ASN A 480 8.75 -6.39 -17.75
CA ASN A 480 7.62 -7.18 -18.27
C ASN A 480 6.56 -6.21 -18.77
N GLU A 481 5.83 -6.59 -19.81
CA GLU A 481 4.80 -5.72 -20.38
C GLU A 481 3.62 -6.52 -20.94
N PHE A 482 2.43 -5.98 -20.71
CA PHE A 482 1.21 -6.35 -21.43
C PHE A 482 0.55 -5.07 -21.97
N ARG A 483 0.43 -4.98 -23.29
CA ARG A 483 0.07 -3.75 -24.01
C ARG A 483 -0.99 -4.01 -25.07
N PHE A 484 -1.89 -3.06 -25.22
CA PHE A 484 -2.88 -2.96 -26.29
C PHE A 484 -2.63 -1.69 -27.11
N GLU A 485 -2.59 -1.81 -28.43
CA GLU A 485 -2.65 -0.70 -29.39
C GLU A 485 -4.00 -0.76 -30.09
N ASP A 486 -4.77 0.33 -30.01
CA ASP A 486 -6.14 0.43 -30.53
C ASP A 486 -6.26 1.33 -31.78
N GLU A 487 -5.14 1.67 -32.42
CA GLU A 487 -5.15 2.41 -33.70
C GLU A 487 -5.69 1.52 -34.84
N ALA A 488 -6.70 2.02 -35.56
CA ALA A 488 -7.43 1.24 -36.56
C ALA A 488 -6.53 0.75 -37.71
N GLY A 489 -6.57 -0.56 -37.99
CA GLY A 489 -5.71 -1.20 -39.00
C GLY A 489 -4.27 -1.43 -38.54
N SER A 490 -3.97 -1.17 -37.27
CA SER A 490 -2.68 -1.43 -36.62
C SER A 490 -2.86 -1.96 -35.20
N GLU A 491 -4.02 -2.57 -34.93
CA GLU A 491 -4.36 -3.11 -33.61
C GLU A 491 -3.37 -4.21 -33.21
N GLU A 492 -2.90 -4.17 -31.97
CA GLU A 492 -1.92 -5.15 -31.48
C GLU A 492 -2.14 -5.45 -29.99
N VAL A 493 -2.03 -6.74 -29.64
CA VAL A 493 -1.79 -7.17 -28.26
C VAL A 493 -0.33 -7.62 -28.16
N PHE A 494 0.47 -6.90 -27.37
CA PHE A 494 1.87 -7.19 -27.15
C PHE A 494 2.09 -7.72 -25.73
N MET A 495 2.78 -8.87 -25.63
CA MET A 495 3.20 -9.48 -24.37
C MET A 495 4.71 -9.68 -24.39
N HIS A 496 5.40 -9.13 -23.39
CA HIS A 496 6.82 -9.29 -23.19
C HIS A 496 7.12 -9.84 -21.80
N ALA A 497 7.80 -10.97 -21.75
CA ALA A 497 8.38 -11.52 -20.53
C ALA A 497 9.90 -11.34 -20.57
N GLN A 498 10.46 -10.66 -19.57
CA GLN A 498 11.91 -10.39 -19.48
C GLN A 498 12.73 -11.68 -19.32
N LYS A 499 12.13 -12.74 -18.79
CA LYS A 499 12.77 -14.02 -18.53
C LYS A 499 11.85 -15.20 -18.86
N ASP A 500 11.21 -15.78 -17.85
CA ASP A 500 10.37 -16.97 -18.00
C ASP A 500 8.90 -16.57 -18.20
N HIS A 501 8.20 -17.22 -19.14
CA HIS A 501 6.76 -17.11 -19.32
C HIS A 501 6.12 -18.49 -19.14
N ASN A 502 5.38 -18.67 -18.05
CA ASN A 502 4.71 -19.92 -17.72
C ASN A 502 3.20 -19.74 -17.89
N THR A 503 2.57 -20.68 -18.59
CA THR A 503 1.12 -20.72 -18.79
C THR A 503 0.60 -22.06 -18.29
N VAL A 504 -0.36 -22.05 -17.37
CA VAL A 504 -1.01 -23.24 -16.82
C VAL A 504 -2.52 -23.11 -17.08
N ILE A 505 -3.08 -24.06 -17.79
CA ILE A 505 -4.49 -24.09 -18.18
C ILE A 505 -5.07 -25.41 -17.67
N GLU A 506 -5.99 -25.33 -16.73
CA GLU A 506 -6.50 -26.50 -15.98
C GLU A 506 -7.54 -27.32 -16.77
N ASN A 507 -8.05 -26.79 -17.89
CA ASN A 507 -9.07 -27.48 -18.68
C ASN A 507 -8.75 -27.40 -20.18
N ASP A 508 -9.31 -26.41 -20.89
CA ASP A 508 -9.21 -26.32 -22.35
C ASP A 508 -8.52 -25.02 -22.78
N GLU A 509 -7.56 -25.12 -23.70
CA GLU A 509 -6.99 -23.99 -24.44
C GLU A 509 -7.56 -24.00 -25.87
N THR A 510 -8.01 -22.84 -26.35
CA THR A 510 -8.36 -22.65 -27.77
C THR A 510 -7.56 -21.49 -28.34
N HIS A 511 -6.94 -21.71 -29.50
CA HIS A 511 -6.10 -20.72 -30.17
C HIS A 511 -6.46 -20.65 -31.65
N GLN A 512 -7.10 -19.55 -32.07
CA GLN A 512 -7.51 -19.32 -33.45
C GLN A 512 -6.79 -18.09 -34.01
N ILE A 513 -6.09 -18.28 -35.12
CA ILE A 513 -5.40 -17.22 -35.86
C ILE A 513 -6.08 -17.03 -37.21
N GLY A 514 -6.55 -15.82 -37.49
CA GLY A 514 -7.28 -15.51 -38.73
C GLY A 514 -6.41 -15.41 -39.99
N HIS A 515 -5.09 -15.27 -39.81
CA HIS A 515 -4.11 -15.18 -40.89
C HIS A 515 -2.87 -16.05 -40.55
N ASP A 516 -1.71 -15.45 -40.31
CA ASP A 516 -0.44 -16.18 -40.14
C ASP A 516 0.00 -16.32 -38.68
N ARG A 517 0.67 -17.43 -38.36
CA ARG A 517 1.39 -17.63 -37.09
C ARG A 517 2.85 -17.96 -37.36
N ALA A 518 3.76 -17.11 -36.88
CA ALA A 518 5.19 -17.38 -36.85
C ALA A 518 5.63 -17.75 -35.42
N LYS A 519 6.43 -18.82 -35.28
CA LYS A 519 7.02 -19.24 -34.01
C LYS A 519 8.51 -19.50 -34.20
N THR A 520 9.34 -18.91 -33.34
CA THR A 520 10.78 -19.13 -33.31
C THR A 520 11.18 -19.53 -31.89
N VAL A 521 11.92 -20.63 -31.77
CA VAL A 521 12.49 -21.12 -30.51
C VAL A 521 14.01 -21.14 -30.69
N GLY A 522 14.73 -20.39 -29.85
CA GLY A 522 16.18 -20.21 -29.98
C GLY A 522 17.01 -21.41 -29.52
N ASN A 523 16.41 -22.33 -28.77
CA ASN A 523 17.04 -23.55 -28.29
C ASN A 523 16.05 -24.73 -28.44
N ASP A 524 15.66 -25.39 -27.36
CA ASP A 524 14.85 -26.60 -27.40
C ASP A 524 13.34 -26.36 -27.30
N GLN A 525 12.56 -27.15 -28.04
CA GLN A 525 11.12 -27.29 -27.85
C GLN A 525 10.80 -28.74 -27.46
N SER A 526 10.11 -28.93 -26.34
CA SER A 526 9.52 -30.19 -25.93
C SER A 526 8.00 -30.08 -25.97
N GLU A 527 7.32 -31.12 -26.47
CA GLU A 527 5.86 -31.18 -26.57
C GLU A 527 5.41 -32.58 -26.17
N GLN A 528 4.56 -32.67 -25.15
CA GLN A 528 3.99 -33.93 -24.68
C GLN A 528 2.47 -33.85 -24.77
N ILE A 529 1.86 -34.79 -25.50
CA ILE A 529 0.42 -34.90 -25.67
C ILE A 529 -0.01 -36.20 -24.98
N GLY A 530 -0.92 -36.11 -24.00
CA GLY A 530 -1.32 -37.26 -23.19
C GLY A 530 -2.14 -38.30 -23.96
N HIS A 531 -2.84 -37.89 -25.01
CA HIS A 531 -3.67 -38.73 -25.88
C HIS A 531 -3.37 -38.42 -27.35
N ASP A 532 -4.33 -37.84 -28.07
CA ASP A 532 -4.29 -37.73 -29.53
C ASP A 532 -3.75 -36.38 -29.99
N LYS A 533 -2.88 -36.39 -31.00
CA LYS A 533 -2.47 -35.20 -31.76
C LYS A 533 -2.95 -35.33 -33.21
N SER A 534 -3.86 -34.46 -33.61
CA SER A 534 -4.31 -34.35 -35.01
C SER A 534 -3.76 -33.08 -35.65
N SER A 535 -3.27 -33.17 -36.89
CA SER A 535 -2.70 -32.05 -37.64
C SER A 535 -3.10 -32.14 -39.10
N THR A 536 -3.84 -31.15 -39.58
CA THR A 536 -4.23 -31.01 -40.99
C THR A 536 -3.50 -29.81 -41.59
N VAL A 537 -2.77 -30.02 -42.68
CA VAL A 537 -2.08 -28.95 -43.44
C VAL A 537 -2.68 -28.91 -44.84
N GLY A 538 -3.23 -27.76 -45.24
CA GLY A 538 -4.01 -27.64 -46.48
C GLY A 538 -3.18 -27.61 -47.76
N ASN A 539 -1.94 -27.11 -47.69
CA ASN A 539 -1.00 -27.04 -48.80
C ASN A 539 0.27 -27.83 -48.44
N ASP A 540 1.39 -27.14 -48.24
CA ASP A 540 2.69 -27.78 -48.07
C ASP A 540 3.09 -27.93 -46.59
N LYS A 541 3.66 -29.10 -46.26
CA LYS A 541 4.37 -29.33 -44.99
C LYS A 541 5.83 -29.65 -45.29
N THR A 542 6.72 -28.73 -44.95
CA THR A 542 8.18 -28.93 -45.06
C THR A 542 8.76 -29.24 -43.69
N ILE A 543 9.54 -30.32 -43.60
CA ILE A 543 10.29 -30.69 -42.39
C ILE A 543 11.76 -30.79 -42.78
N THR A 544 12.63 -30.05 -42.09
CA THR A 544 14.09 -30.16 -42.26
C THR A 544 14.69 -30.53 -40.91
N VAL A 545 15.41 -31.66 -40.86
CA VAL A 545 16.10 -32.13 -39.66
C VAL A 545 17.58 -32.24 -39.98
N ALA A 546 18.41 -31.47 -39.28
CA ALA A 546 19.85 -31.39 -39.57
C ALA A 546 20.65 -32.60 -39.08
N ASN A 547 20.23 -33.21 -37.97
CA ASN A 547 20.88 -34.36 -37.36
C ASN A 547 20.02 -35.61 -37.54
N ASN A 548 19.37 -36.08 -36.48
CA ASN A 548 18.63 -37.34 -36.48
C ASN A 548 17.12 -37.09 -36.40
N HIS A 549 16.36 -37.79 -37.25
CA HIS A 549 14.91 -37.95 -37.10
C HIS A 549 14.63 -39.39 -36.67
N THR A 550 13.94 -39.55 -35.54
CA THR A 550 13.52 -40.86 -35.02
C THR A 550 12.01 -40.85 -34.86
N GLU A 551 11.35 -41.83 -35.48
CA GLU A 551 9.91 -42.05 -35.36
C GLU A 551 9.68 -43.49 -34.88
N SER A 552 8.86 -43.66 -33.84
CA SER A 552 8.51 -44.96 -33.26
C SER A 552 7.00 -45.09 -33.21
N ILE A 553 6.47 -46.12 -33.85
CA ILE A 553 5.04 -46.32 -34.05
C ILE A 553 4.66 -47.65 -33.40
N GLY A 554 3.82 -47.59 -32.35
CA GLY A 554 3.48 -48.76 -31.53
C GLY A 554 2.49 -49.73 -32.19
N HIS A 555 1.67 -49.22 -33.11
CA HIS A 555 0.69 -50.00 -33.87
C HIS A 555 0.92 -49.77 -35.37
N ASP A 556 0.00 -49.07 -36.04
CA ASP A 556 -0.02 -48.99 -37.50
C ASP A 556 0.51 -47.64 -38.02
N MET A 557 1.28 -47.70 -39.11
CA MET A 557 1.61 -46.55 -39.95
C MET A 557 0.90 -46.71 -41.30
N VAL A 558 0.07 -45.74 -41.69
CA VAL A 558 -0.51 -45.70 -43.04
C VAL A 558 0.04 -44.48 -43.78
N LEU A 559 0.82 -44.74 -44.83
CA LEU A 559 1.35 -43.70 -45.72
C LEU A 559 0.70 -43.82 -47.10
N THR A 560 -0.08 -42.81 -47.48
CA THR A 560 -0.66 -42.70 -48.82
C THR A 560 -0.03 -41.53 -49.56
N VAL A 561 0.60 -41.79 -50.70
CA VAL A 561 1.25 -40.77 -51.53
C VAL A 561 0.55 -40.74 -52.89
N GLY A 562 -0.02 -39.59 -53.25
CA GLY A 562 -0.86 -39.47 -54.45
C GLY A 562 -0.10 -39.37 -55.78
N ASN A 563 1.18 -38.98 -55.75
CA ASN A 563 2.00 -38.84 -56.95
C ASN A 563 3.29 -39.66 -56.83
N ASN A 564 4.36 -39.07 -56.28
CA ASN A 564 5.67 -39.72 -56.22
C ASN A 564 6.17 -39.77 -54.77
N THR A 565 6.74 -40.90 -54.38
CA THR A 565 7.62 -41.00 -53.21
C THR A 565 9.06 -41.18 -53.69
N THR A 566 10.03 -40.53 -53.07
CA THR A 566 11.46 -40.68 -53.41
C THR A 566 12.25 -40.80 -52.12
N THR A 567 12.92 -41.94 -51.95
CA THR A 567 13.76 -42.21 -50.79
C THR A 567 15.20 -42.37 -51.26
N THR A 568 16.09 -41.51 -50.77
CA THR A 568 17.54 -41.61 -51.03
C THR A 568 18.25 -41.86 -49.71
N VAL A 569 19.01 -42.95 -49.63
CA VAL A 569 19.77 -43.33 -48.44
C VAL A 569 21.25 -43.35 -48.78
N GLY A 570 22.05 -42.49 -48.14
CA GLY A 570 23.46 -42.30 -48.49
C GLY A 570 24.42 -43.40 -48.03
N ALA A 571 24.03 -44.20 -47.03
CA ALA A 571 24.87 -45.26 -46.46
C ALA A 571 24.18 -46.64 -46.54
N SER A 572 23.34 -46.97 -45.57
CA SER A 572 22.68 -48.28 -45.47
C SER A 572 21.20 -48.14 -45.17
N ALA A 573 20.37 -48.90 -45.91
CA ALA A 573 18.96 -49.10 -45.61
C ALA A 573 18.73 -50.55 -45.20
N THR A 574 18.08 -50.77 -44.06
CA THR A 574 17.71 -52.10 -43.57
C THR A 574 16.21 -52.12 -43.33
N THR A 575 15.52 -53.09 -43.92
CA THR A 575 14.09 -53.33 -43.69
C THR A 575 13.93 -54.73 -43.12
N THR A 576 13.38 -54.85 -41.92
CA THR A 576 13.09 -56.12 -41.27
C THR A 576 11.59 -56.26 -41.09
N ILE A 577 11.02 -57.35 -41.59
CA ILE A 577 9.58 -57.63 -41.53
C ILE A 577 9.42 -58.96 -40.80
N GLY A 578 8.79 -58.91 -39.61
CA GLY A 578 8.71 -60.06 -38.72
C GLY A 578 7.70 -61.15 -39.14
N ALA A 579 6.71 -60.79 -39.97
CA ALA A 579 5.67 -61.69 -40.42
C ALA A 579 5.63 -61.79 -41.96
N ALA A 580 4.76 -61.01 -42.61
CA ALA A 580 4.56 -61.05 -44.05
C ALA A 580 4.84 -59.69 -44.69
N SER A 581 5.45 -59.71 -45.87
CA SER A 581 5.57 -58.57 -46.77
C SER A 581 4.83 -58.89 -48.07
N SER A 582 4.05 -57.93 -48.57
CA SER A 582 3.41 -58.02 -49.89
C SER A 582 3.76 -56.76 -50.68
N LEU A 583 4.26 -56.94 -51.89
CA LEU A 583 4.60 -55.86 -52.81
C LEU A 583 3.85 -56.07 -54.11
N THR A 584 2.93 -55.16 -54.42
CA THR A 584 2.19 -55.14 -55.69
C THR A 584 2.62 -53.93 -56.50
N ILE A 585 3.13 -54.17 -57.70
CA ILE A 585 3.54 -53.12 -58.64
C ILE A 585 2.65 -53.26 -59.89
N GLY A 586 1.87 -52.22 -60.20
CA GLY A 586 0.86 -52.28 -61.26
C GLY A 586 1.40 -52.17 -62.69
N ALA A 587 2.64 -51.70 -62.84
CA ALA A 587 3.33 -51.58 -64.12
C ALA A 587 4.74 -52.17 -63.99
N ASP A 588 5.79 -51.38 -64.24
CA ASP A 588 7.16 -51.87 -64.28
C ASP A 588 7.87 -51.79 -62.91
N SER A 589 8.65 -52.82 -62.61
CA SER A 589 9.60 -52.85 -61.49
C SER A 589 11.00 -53.07 -62.03
N ALA A 590 11.94 -52.17 -61.69
CA ALA A 590 13.33 -52.26 -62.09
C ALA A 590 14.26 -52.22 -60.87
N THR A 591 15.04 -53.28 -60.68
CA THR A 591 16.04 -53.39 -59.61
C THR A 591 17.43 -53.46 -60.22
N THR A 592 18.27 -52.47 -59.93
CA THR A 592 19.68 -52.44 -60.37
C THR A 592 20.60 -52.57 -59.17
N ILE A 593 21.51 -53.56 -59.19
CA ILE A 593 22.44 -53.86 -58.08
C ILE A 593 23.87 -53.77 -58.62
N GLY A 594 24.65 -52.82 -58.11
CA GLY A 594 25.99 -52.51 -58.64
C GLY A 594 27.10 -53.50 -58.27
N ALA A 595 26.92 -54.30 -57.21
CA ALA A 595 27.95 -55.22 -56.70
C ALA A 595 27.45 -56.67 -56.64
N GLY A 596 26.84 -57.07 -55.51
CA GLY A 596 26.36 -58.43 -55.29
C GLY A 596 24.93 -58.44 -54.76
N SER A 597 24.17 -59.45 -55.17
CA SER A 597 22.83 -59.75 -54.65
C SER A 597 22.84 -61.17 -54.08
N THR A 598 22.14 -61.38 -52.97
CA THR A 598 21.93 -62.71 -52.38
C THR A 598 20.46 -62.83 -52.02
N TYR A 599 19.81 -63.86 -52.55
CA TYR A 599 18.42 -64.17 -52.28
C TYR A 599 18.34 -65.53 -51.59
N VAL A 600 17.87 -65.56 -50.35
CA VAL A 600 17.75 -66.78 -49.54
C VAL A 600 16.30 -66.98 -49.17
N VAL A 601 15.75 -68.14 -49.55
CA VAL A 601 14.38 -68.54 -49.20
C VAL A 601 14.46 -69.89 -48.48
N SER A 602 13.99 -69.93 -47.23
CA SER A 602 14.17 -71.10 -46.36
C SER A 602 13.20 -72.24 -46.64
N ASN A 603 12.00 -71.94 -47.15
CA ASN A 603 10.98 -72.92 -47.44
C ASN A 603 10.72 -72.98 -48.95
N ASP A 604 9.69 -72.30 -49.44
CA ASP A 604 9.29 -72.35 -50.85
C ASP A 604 9.51 -71.01 -51.55
N ALA A 605 10.14 -71.06 -52.71
CA ALA A 605 10.19 -69.94 -53.67
C ALA A 605 9.37 -70.33 -54.91
N ILE A 606 8.37 -69.51 -55.26
CA ILE A 606 7.54 -69.70 -56.45
C ILE A 606 7.70 -68.48 -57.35
N GLU A 607 8.19 -68.70 -58.58
CA GLU A 607 8.24 -67.69 -59.63
C GLU A 607 7.23 -68.05 -60.71
N SER A 608 6.25 -67.16 -60.95
CA SER A 608 5.28 -67.29 -62.03
C SER A 608 5.47 -66.15 -63.01
N ILE A 609 5.76 -66.48 -64.27
CA ILE A 609 6.14 -65.51 -65.29
C ILE A 609 5.16 -65.65 -66.45
N GLY A 610 4.34 -64.61 -66.67
CA GLY A 610 3.23 -64.66 -67.62
C GLY A 610 3.64 -64.61 -69.10
N SER A 611 4.85 -64.15 -69.42
CA SER A 611 5.34 -64.05 -70.80
C SER A 611 6.72 -64.69 -70.95
N SER A 612 7.80 -63.92 -70.87
CA SER A 612 9.17 -64.43 -71.07
C SER A 612 10.02 -64.31 -69.81
N HIS A 613 10.74 -65.37 -69.47
CA HIS A 613 11.85 -65.33 -68.51
C HIS A 613 13.18 -65.37 -69.27
N SER A 614 14.05 -64.37 -69.07
CA SER A 614 15.39 -64.33 -69.66
C SER A 614 16.44 -64.20 -68.57
N VAL A 615 17.39 -65.14 -68.55
CA VAL A 615 18.52 -65.15 -67.61
C VAL A 615 19.80 -65.12 -68.41
N SER A 616 20.62 -64.09 -68.22
CA SER A 616 21.93 -63.93 -68.86
C SER A 616 23.03 -63.96 -67.79
N ILE A 617 24.00 -64.86 -67.92
CA ILE A 617 25.04 -65.10 -66.91
C ILE A 617 26.40 -64.93 -67.58
N GLY A 618 27.18 -63.93 -67.13
CA GLY A 618 28.43 -63.55 -67.77
C GLY A 618 29.63 -64.48 -67.51
N LYS A 619 29.57 -65.36 -66.50
CA LYS A 619 30.68 -66.26 -66.15
C LYS A 619 30.24 -67.71 -65.97
N SER A 620 29.59 -68.04 -64.86
CA SER A 620 29.26 -69.41 -64.49
C SER A 620 27.92 -69.48 -63.79
N ALA A 621 27.11 -70.45 -64.19
CA ALA A 621 25.85 -70.80 -63.55
C ALA A 621 26.02 -72.16 -62.88
N SER A 622 25.52 -72.31 -61.65
CA SER A 622 25.50 -73.60 -60.94
C SER A 622 24.13 -73.77 -60.30
N GLU A 623 23.57 -74.95 -60.42
CA GLU A 623 22.31 -75.33 -59.80
C GLU A 623 22.50 -76.68 -59.14
N THR A 624 22.17 -76.78 -57.86
CA THR A 624 22.27 -78.02 -57.07
C THR A 624 20.89 -78.36 -56.55
N VAL A 625 20.39 -79.55 -56.91
CA VAL A 625 19.04 -80.01 -56.55
C VAL A 625 19.16 -81.27 -55.70
N GLY A 626 18.71 -81.21 -54.44
CA GLY A 626 18.95 -82.28 -53.46
C GLY A 626 18.11 -83.54 -53.62
N LYS A 627 16.95 -83.46 -54.29
CA LYS A 627 16.05 -84.61 -54.50
C LYS A 627 15.76 -84.87 -55.97
N SER A 628 15.00 -84.00 -56.60
CA SER A 628 14.53 -84.18 -57.98
C SER A 628 14.45 -82.84 -58.71
N LYS A 629 15.04 -82.77 -59.90
CA LYS A 629 14.81 -81.68 -60.84
C LYS A 629 13.88 -82.16 -61.94
N THR A 630 12.74 -81.50 -62.10
CA THR A 630 11.80 -81.75 -63.19
C THR A 630 11.81 -80.56 -64.14
N VAL A 631 12.10 -80.80 -65.41
CA VAL A 631 12.01 -79.79 -66.47
C VAL A 631 10.92 -80.25 -67.43
N VAL A 632 9.82 -79.52 -67.49
CA VAL A 632 8.72 -79.77 -68.43
C VAL A 632 8.73 -78.65 -69.45
N VAL A 633 8.89 -79.00 -70.72
CA VAL A 633 8.88 -78.03 -71.83
C VAL A 633 7.79 -78.42 -72.82
N GLY A 634 6.96 -77.46 -73.21
CA GLY A 634 5.77 -77.73 -74.03
C GLY A 634 6.05 -78.01 -75.50
N ASP A 635 7.20 -77.61 -76.03
CA ASP A 635 7.53 -77.75 -77.46
C ASP A 635 8.92 -78.36 -77.69
N GLU A 636 9.99 -77.67 -77.29
CA GLU A 636 11.37 -78.13 -77.50
C GLU A 636 12.27 -77.80 -76.29
N LEU A 637 12.92 -78.81 -75.72
CA LEU A 637 14.04 -78.63 -74.80
C LEU A 637 15.35 -78.83 -75.57
N ALA A 638 16.16 -77.77 -75.67
CA ALA A 638 17.47 -77.82 -76.29
C ALA A 638 18.58 -77.54 -75.25
N LEU A 639 19.44 -78.53 -75.00
CA LEU A 639 20.68 -78.36 -74.26
C LEU A 639 21.82 -78.22 -75.26
N ILE A 640 22.34 -76.99 -75.40
CA ILE A 640 23.32 -76.64 -76.43
C ILE A 640 24.63 -76.26 -75.77
N VAL A 641 25.71 -76.97 -76.12
CA VAL A 641 27.08 -76.65 -75.72
C VAL A 641 27.93 -76.55 -76.98
N GLY A 642 28.08 -75.34 -77.54
CA GLY A 642 28.76 -75.14 -78.81
C GLY A 642 28.14 -75.96 -79.95
N LYS A 643 28.92 -76.89 -80.53
CA LYS A 643 28.46 -77.79 -81.61
C LYS A 643 27.80 -79.09 -81.12
N SER A 644 27.72 -79.31 -79.81
CA SER A 644 27.08 -80.48 -79.21
C SER A 644 25.68 -80.11 -78.72
N GLN A 645 24.68 -80.92 -79.05
CA GLN A 645 23.30 -80.62 -78.74
C GLN A 645 22.53 -81.89 -78.34
N LEU A 646 21.71 -81.76 -77.31
CA LEU A 646 20.61 -82.67 -77.01
C LEU A 646 19.30 -81.90 -77.19
N ILE A 647 18.49 -82.32 -78.16
CA ILE A 647 17.20 -81.71 -78.46
C ILE A 647 16.11 -82.73 -78.21
N MET A 648 15.11 -82.37 -77.43
CA MET A 648 13.91 -83.16 -77.16
C MET A 648 12.69 -82.37 -77.60
N LYS A 649 11.87 -82.94 -78.48
CA LYS A 649 10.67 -82.30 -79.01
C LYS A 649 9.40 -82.92 -78.45
N LYS A 650 8.29 -82.18 -78.47
CA LYS A 650 6.98 -82.63 -77.98
C LYS A 650 6.41 -83.86 -78.69
N ASP A 651 6.85 -84.13 -79.92
CA ASP A 651 6.46 -85.30 -80.71
C ASP A 651 7.17 -86.60 -80.27
N GLY A 652 8.03 -86.52 -79.26
CA GLY A 652 8.82 -87.63 -78.73
C GLY A 652 10.18 -87.80 -79.43
N THR A 653 10.51 -86.95 -80.42
CA THR A 653 11.82 -87.00 -81.08
C THR A 653 12.91 -86.53 -80.13
N ILE A 654 13.90 -87.41 -79.90
CA ILE A 654 15.13 -87.08 -79.17
C ILE A 654 16.29 -87.13 -80.17
N THR A 655 16.98 -85.99 -80.34
CA THR A 655 18.12 -85.85 -81.22
C THR A 655 19.36 -85.56 -80.39
N LEU A 656 20.34 -86.47 -80.44
CA LEU A 656 21.66 -86.27 -79.87
C LEU A 656 22.66 -86.06 -81.00
N THR A 657 23.27 -84.88 -81.07
CA THR A 657 24.27 -84.53 -82.08
C THR A 657 25.55 -84.03 -81.45
N GLY A 658 26.68 -84.48 -81.98
CA GLY A 658 28.00 -84.08 -81.52
C GLY A 658 29.08 -84.63 -82.45
N LYS A 659 30.27 -84.04 -82.43
CA LYS A 659 31.41 -84.48 -83.26
C LYS A 659 31.80 -85.93 -82.94
N ASN A 660 31.81 -86.27 -81.66
CA ASN A 660 32.01 -87.61 -81.14
C ASN A 660 30.89 -87.90 -80.13
N ILE A 661 30.13 -88.96 -80.33
CA ILE A 661 29.16 -89.44 -79.35
C ILE A 661 29.68 -90.77 -78.81
N THR A 662 30.02 -90.80 -77.53
CA THR A 662 30.49 -92.00 -76.85
C THR A 662 29.48 -92.36 -75.77
N VAL A 663 28.90 -93.56 -75.87
CA VAL A 663 27.99 -94.11 -74.86
C VAL A 663 28.69 -95.30 -74.23
N THR A 664 29.05 -95.16 -72.96
CA THR A 664 29.79 -96.16 -72.19
C THR A 664 29.04 -96.44 -70.89
N GLY A 665 28.67 -97.70 -70.65
CA GLY A 665 28.01 -98.14 -69.42
C GLY A 665 28.90 -99.11 -68.64
N SER A 666 28.83 -99.09 -67.31
CA SER A 666 29.51 -100.06 -66.43
C SER A 666 28.75 -101.38 -66.29
N GLY A 667 27.46 -101.39 -66.66
CA GLY A 667 26.62 -102.58 -66.80
C GLY A 667 26.10 -102.75 -68.23
N ASN A 668 24.89 -103.29 -68.40
CA ASN A 668 24.28 -103.42 -69.73
C ASN A 668 23.77 -102.06 -70.23
N ALA A 669 24.21 -101.65 -71.42
CA ALA A 669 23.58 -100.57 -72.17
C ALA A 669 22.63 -101.19 -73.20
N THR A 670 21.33 -100.91 -73.07
CA THR A 670 20.30 -101.50 -73.94
C THR A 670 19.66 -100.41 -74.77
N ILE A 671 19.73 -100.53 -76.09
CA ILE A 671 18.98 -99.68 -77.03
C ILE A 671 17.98 -100.60 -77.73
N THR A 672 16.69 -100.32 -77.58
CA THR A 672 15.62 -101.15 -78.13
C THR A 672 14.69 -100.29 -78.95
N ALA A 673 14.50 -100.65 -80.22
CA ALA A 673 13.50 -100.05 -81.08
C ALA A 673 12.43 -101.10 -81.38
N LYS A 674 11.16 -100.76 -81.17
CA LYS A 674 10.03 -101.60 -81.61
C LYS A 674 9.80 -101.50 -83.12
N GLY A 675 10.21 -100.37 -83.70
CA GLY A 675 10.27 -100.17 -85.15
C GLY A 675 11.66 -100.46 -85.72
N LYS A 676 11.98 -99.82 -86.84
CA LYS A 676 13.26 -99.98 -87.55
C LYS A 676 14.38 -99.24 -86.81
N MET A 677 15.41 -99.97 -86.37
CA MET A 677 16.68 -99.38 -85.95
C MET A 677 17.61 -99.25 -87.17
N VAL A 678 18.17 -98.07 -87.40
CA VAL A 678 19.11 -97.82 -88.49
C VAL A 678 20.41 -97.31 -87.89
N LEU A 679 21.47 -98.11 -88.02
CA LEU A 679 22.83 -97.71 -87.73
C LEU A 679 23.53 -97.42 -89.05
N LYS A 680 23.95 -96.17 -89.24
CA LYS A 680 24.64 -95.71 -90.45
C LYS A 680 25.99 -95.13 -90.06
N ALA A 681 27.06 -95.66 -90.64
CA ALA A 681 28.40 -95.10 -90.60
C ALA A 681 28.91 -94.96 -92.04
N SER A 682 29.65 -93.90 -92.34
CA SER A 682 30.26 -93.69 -93.66
C SER A 682 31.49 -94.57 -93.90
N SER A 683 32.10 -95.10 -92.84
CA SER A 683 33.21 -96.04 -92.91
C SER A 683 32.81 -97.41 -92.37
N THR A 684 32.72 -97.57 -91.05
CA THR A 684 32.61 -98.89 -90.42
C THR A 684 31.70 -98.82 -89.20
N VAL A 685 30.69 -99.70 -89.16
CA VAL A 685 29.99 -100.04 -87.91
C VAL A 685 30.68 -101.26 -87.33
N THR A 686 31.26 -101.14 -86.14
CA THR A 686 31.91 -102.26 -85.45
C THR A 686 31.10 -102.61 -84.20
N VAL A 687 30.42 -103.74 -84.25
CA VAL A 687 29.74 -104.34 -83.09
C VAL A 687 30.65 -105.44 -82.56
N LYS A 688 31.12 -105.32 -81.32
CA LYS A 688 31.96 -106.31 -80.65
C LYS A 688 31.31 -106.74 -79.35
N GLY A 689 31.11 -108.04 -79.21
CA GLY A 689 30.59 -108.67 -78.00
C GLY A 689 30.93 -110.16 -78.02
N SER A 690 31.03 -110.77 -76.84
CA SER A 690 31.28 -112.21 -76.70
C SER A 690 30.17 -113.07 -77.33
N LYS A 691 28.97 -112.49 -77.48
CA LYS A 691 27.85 -113.09 -78.20
C LYS A 691 27.01 -112.00 -78.84
N VAL A 692 26.95 -112.00 -80.17
CA VAL A 692 26.05 -111.16 -80.96
C VAL A 692 24.97 -112.09 -81.53
N LEU A 693 23.74 -111.91 -81.08
CA LEU A 693 22.60 -112.68 -81.55
C LEU A 693 21.88 -111.85 -82.62
N GLN A 694 21.86 -112.38 -83.84
CA GLN A 694 21.22 -111.77 -85.00
C GLN A 694 20.23 -112.79 -85.54
N ASN A 695 18.94 -112.45 -85.51
CA ASN A 695 17.86 -113.25 -86.08
C ASN A 695 17.32 -112.57 -87.34
#